data_AF-A0A2P0B122-F1
#
_entry.id   AF-A0A2P0B122-F1
#
_cell.length_a   1.000
_cell.length_b   1.000
_cell.length_c   1.000
_cell.angle_alpha   90.00
_cell.angle_beta   90.00
_cell.angle_gamma   90.00
#
_symmetry.space_group_name_H-M   'P 1'
#
loop_
_entity.id
_entity.type
_entity.pdbx_description
1 polymer ?
#
loop_
_entity_poly.entity_id
_entity_poly.type
_entity_poly.pdbx_seq_one_letter_code
_entity_poly.pdbx_strand_id
1 'polypeptide(L)'
;MRQKELRIGLVCYGGVSLAVYMHGVTKEVWNLARASRDFHTPGHSSHGVAGEYRRLLDLLADRHDLRLRVLPDIFSGASAGGINAVFLAQAIFSGRSLEPLTNLWLDNADIDRLTAEDARPGWRFAKVWAQPLATFVLRRPGNLVSESVAPETRSEVREKVSKLVRGRWFQPPFSGETMSRMLLEALEAMDGSPADGPLLPPGHPVDLYVPTTDFHGYLARLRLNSPPVVLESEHRMPISFTGRTPELAGGWLADPLELTFAARATASFPGAFPPLQVGEIDTIAAEKNLSWHGRDRFLRRVMPVHCDDGSAEGVSLIDGSVLVNRPFEGAIDALRGRPAVREVERRFAYVDPRPERYMRDREKMRAPVGFFENIFGSLSTLPREQPIRDNLEVIGEQSRHAARLQAMIAELRPQVEGAVEKLFDRTVFFDRPTPKRLSNWRRKAQQAAAEQAGYTFAGYAELKYVGIVERIAELARKAAPRDAEPDPQVLAVVLRACLRERGLETLGGATGGASPGAIEFFRTYDLAFRIRRLRLLARRTARDWEADPEIPNEALDSAREAIYTILSAYFERDGLNPMGPEFRDLARNAVSDPGALLDHIAQRRGLKDLDTQAEEALSLALSDMPRSLRRRMMYAYLGFPFYDVATLPILGTQGMNEFEPVKVDRISPEDAQAIREGGAAETLRGIEFYDFGAFFSRAYRENDYLWGRLHGCERMIDIVLSTSDEAIPFEERRAILRSAFLAIIEEEREAKRCADGTLKALRDEIEARLG
;
A
#
# COMPACT_ATOMS: atom_id res chain seq x y z
N MET A 1 -23.67 -13.86 -12.17
CA MET A 1 -23.01 -12.85 -11.34
C MET A 1 -21.52 -13.08 -11.22
N ARG A 2 -20.76 -12.24 -11.94
CA ARG A 2 -19.29 -12.15 -11.94
C ARG A 2 -18.79 -11.57 -10.61
N GLN A 3 -17.72 -12.12 -10.05
CA GLN A 3 -17.12 -11.67 -8.80
C GLN A 3 -15.79 -10.93 -9.05
N LYS A 4 -15.72 -9.67 -8.62
CA LYS A 4 -14.54 -8.83 -8.81
C LYS A 4 -14.09 -8.20 -7.50
N GLU A 5 -12.78 -8.11 -7.30
CA GLU A 5 -12.15 -7.43 -6.16
C GLU A 5 -11.50 -6.12 -6.63
N LEU A 6 -11.93 -5.00 -6.08
CA LEU A 6 -11.25 -3.72 -6.22
C LEU A 6 -10.27 -3.56 -5.05
N ARG A 7 -8.96 -3.69 -5.31
CA ARG A 7 -7.92 -3.52 -4.29
C ARG A 7 -7.34 -2.12 -4.35
N ILE A 8 -7.40 -1.39 -3.24
CA ILE A 8 -7.01 0.02 -3.16
C ILE A 8 -5.78 0.16 -2.28
N GLY A 9 -4.68 0.62 -2.89
CA GLY A 9 -3.56 1.20 -2.16
C GLY A 9 -3.77 2.69 -1.98
N LEU A 10 -3.96 3.15 -0.75
CA LEU A 10 -4.18 4.56 -0.43
C LEU A 10 -2.87 5.21 0.01
N VAL A 11 -2.51 6.30 -0.67
CA VAL A 11 -1.35 7.13 -0.35
C VAL A 11 -1.83 8.51 0.11
N CYS A 12 -1.73 8.80 1.40
CA CYS A 12 -2.01 10.11 1.97
C CYS A 12 -0.81 11.02 1.73
N TYR A 13 -0.85 11.76 0.62
CA TYR A 13 0.22 12.67 0.21
C TYR A 13 -0.16 14.11 0.56
N GLY A 14 0.68 14.83 1.30
CA GLY A 14 0.51 16.28 1.37
C GLY A 14 1.26 16.98 2.48
N GLY A 15 1.29 18.30 2.36
CA GLY A 15 1.92 19.22 3.30
C GLY A 15 1.27 19.22 4.67
N VAL A 16 1.99 19.82 5.60
CA VAL A 16 1.93 19.71 7.08
C VAL A 16 0.55 19.95 7.72
N SER A 17 -0.48 20.33 6.96
CA SER A 17 -1.59 21.04 7.56
C SER A 17 -2.96 20.92 6.88
N LEU A 18 -3.07 20.12 5.82
CA LEU A 18 -4.36 19.67 5.25
C LEU A 18 -4.78 18.29 5.79
N ALA A 19 -4.27 17.94 6.97
CA ALA A 19 -4.54 16.68 7.67
C ALA A 19 -6.03 16.45 7.92
N VAL A 20 -6.76 17.52 8.22
CA VAL A 20 -8.20 17.48 8.51
C VAL A 20 -9.00 17.17 7.24
N TYR A 21 -8.62 17.75 6.09
CA TYR A 21 -9.19 17.39 4.80
C TYR A 21 -8.91 15.92 4.44
N MET A 22 -7.66 15.48 4.60
CA MET A 22 -7.29 14.08 4.35
C MET A 22 -8.07 13.12 5.25
N HIS A 23 -8.34 13.50 6.50
CA HIS A 23 -9.17 12.70 7.41
C HIS A 23 -10.62 12.55 6.90
N GLY A 24 -11.19 13.63 6.35
CA GLY A 24 -12.49 13.55 5.67
C GLY A 24 -12.47 12.52 4.53
N VAL A 25 -11.41 12.49 3.72
CA VAL A 25 -11.23 11.50 2.64
C VAL A 25 -11.07 10.08 3.18
N THR A 26 -10.21 9.87 4.19
CA THR A 26 -9.99 8.52 4.76
C THR A 26 -11.24 7.97 5.45
N LYS A 27 -12.08 8.84 6.03
CA LYS A 27 -13.38 8.45 6.56
C LYS A 27 -14.30 7.87 5.49
N GLU A 28 -14.27 8.39 4.27
CA GLU A 28 -15.07 7.85 3.16
C GLU A 28 -14.52 6.53 2.63
N VAL A 29 -13.20 6.35 2.59
CA VAL A 29 -12.58 5.04 2.30
C VAL A 29 -13.01 3.99 3.34
N TRP A 30 -13.06 4.37 4.61
CA TRP A 30 -13.55 3.51 5.70
C TRP A 30 -15.05 3.18 5.55
N ASN A 31 -15.90 4.16 5.23
CA ASN A 31 -17.32 3.93 4.99
C ASN A 31 -17.58 3.01 3.79
N LEU A 32 -16.82 3.16 2.70
CA LEU A 32 -16.90 2.27 1.54
C LEU A 32 -16.48 0.83 1.90
N ALA A 33 -15.41 0.67 2.68
CA ALA A 33 -14.97 -0.65 3.15
C ALA A 33 -16.04 -1.33 4.04
N ARG A 34 -16.68 -0.58 4.95
CA ARG A 34 -17.82 -1.06 5.76
C ARG A 34 -18.98 -1.50 4.88
N ALA A 35 -19.38 -0.67 3.92
CA ALA A 35 -20.45 -0.98 2.99
C ALA A 35 -20.14 -2.26 2.18
N SER A 36 -18.89 -2.43 1.74
CA SER A 36 -18.47 -3.65 1.04
C SER A 36 -18.53 -4.88 1.93
N ARG A 37 -17.98 -4.82 3.15
CA ARG A 37 -18.09 -5.93 4.12
C ARG A 37 -19.56 -6.33 4.34
N ASP A 38 -20.44 -5.37 4.58
CA ASP A 38 -21.86 -5.61 4.85
C ASP A 38 -22.60 -6.18 3.65
N PHE A 39 -22.27 -5.75 2.43
CA PHE A 39 -22.80 -6.31 1.18
C PHE A 39 -22.42 -7.80 1.00
N HIS A 40 -21.26 -8.22 1.54
CA HIS A 40 -20.80 -9.60 1.47
C HIS A 40 -21.16 -10.46 2.69
N THR A 41 -21.76 -9.88 3.74
CA THR A 41 -22.06 -10.57 5.00
C THR A 41 -23.57 -10.58 5.28
N PRO A 42 -24.23 -11.75 5.30
CA PRO A 42 -25.66 -11.85 5.59
C PRO A 42 -26.02 -11.21 6.94
N GLY A 43 -27.19 -10.57 7.01
CA GLY A 43 -27.75 -10.02 8.26
C GLY A 43 -27.18 -8.67 8.73
N HIS A 44 -26.17 -8.12 8.05
CA HIS A 44 -25.69 -6.76 8.33
C HIS A 44 -26.48 -5.74 7.51
N SER A 45 -26.80 -4.58 8.10
CA SER A 45 -27.39 -3.43 7.42
C SER A 45 -26.49 -2.21 7.56
N SER A 46 -26.22 -1.56 6.42
CA SER A 46 -25.44 -0.32 6.41
C SER A 46 -26.41 0.87 6.46
N HIS A 47 -26.13 1.83 7.34
CA HIS A 47 -26.92 3.06 7.51
C HIS A 47 -26.08 4.29 7.15
N GLY A 48 -26.74 5.45 7.02
CA GLY A 48 -26.07 6.70 6.64
C GLY A 48 -25.34 6.57 5.31
N VAL A 49 -24.13 7.13 5.24
CA VAL A 49 -23.33 7.17 4.01
C VAL A 49 -22.87 5.77 3.58
N ALA A 50 -22.54 4.89 4.52
CA ALA A 50 -22.24 3.48 4.22
C ALA A 50 -23.44 2.77 3.55
N GLY A 51 -24.68 3.15 3.90
CA GLY A 51 -25.89 2.67 3.23
C GLY A 51 -26.01 3.14 1.77
N GLU A 52 -25.53 4.34 1.44
CA GLU A 52 -25.47 4.85 0.06
C GLU A 52 -24.41 4.10 -0.76
N TYR A 53 -23.22 3.88 -0.20
CA TYR A 53 -22.21 3.02 -0.86
C TYR A 53 -22.69 1.58 -1.03
N ARG A 54 -23.46 1.04 -0.08
CA ARG A 54 -24.05 -0.29 -0.24
C ARG A 54 -25.04 -0.34 -1.39
N ARG A 55 -25.94 0.65 -1.49
CA ARG A 55 -26.87 0.76 -2.63
C ARG A 55 -26.15 0.85 -3.98
N LEU A 56 -24.99 1.52 -4.02
CA LEU A 56 -24.13 1.52 -5.19
C LEU A 56 -23.63 0.11 -5.55
N LEU A 57 -23.21 -0.69 -4.56
CA LEU A 57 -22.78 -2.07 -4.79
C LEU A 57 -23.96 -2.99 -5.18
N ASP A 58 -25.13 -2.82 -4.57
CA ASP A 58 -26.36 -3.53 -4.94
C ASP A 58 -26.74 -3.21 -6.41
N LEU A 59 -26.64 -1.94 -6.82
CA LEU A 59 -26.89 -1.52 -8.21
C LEU A 59 -25.95 -2.22 -9.20
N LEU A 60 -24.66 -2.31 -8.88
CA LEU A 60 -23.68 -3.03 -9.71
C LEU A 60 -23.99 -4.53 -9.80
N ALA A 61 -24.42 -5.14 -8.69
CA ALA A 61 -24.79 -6.54 -8.66
C ALA A 61 -26.05 -6.83 -9.49
N ASP A 62 -27.08 -5.99 -9.36
CA ASP A 62 -28.39 -6.21 -9.99
C ASP A 62 -28.41 -5.85 -11.47
N ARG A 63 -27.74 -4.74 -11.87
CA ARG A 63 -27.79 -4.25 -13.25
C ARG A 63 -26.63 -4.70 -14.13
N HIS A 64 -25.44 -4.81 -13.54
CA HIS A 64 -24.21 -5.10 -14.28
C HIS A 64 -23.73 -6.55 -14.05
N ASP A 65 -24.53 -7.38 -13.37
CA ASP A 65 -24.19 -8.75 -12.97
C ASP A 65 -22.82 -8.82 -12.26
N LEU A 66 -22.44 -7.75 -11.54
CA LEU A 66 -21.10 -7.57 -10.96
C LEU A 66 -21.16 -7.51 -9.43
N ARG A 67 -20.76 -8.60 -8.79
CA ARG A 67 -20.56 -8.67 -7.34
C ARG A 67 -19.19 -8.11 -6.96
N LEU A 68 -19.13 -6.80 -6.75
CA LEU A 68 -17.88 -6.11 -6.41
C LEU A 68 -17.55 -6.22 -4.91
N ARG A 69 -16.30 -6.53 -4.57
CA ARG A 69 -15.73 -6.42 -3.22
C ARG A 69 -14.62 -5.36 -3.21
N VAL A 70 -14.73 -4.35 -2.37
CA VAL A 70 -13.76 -3.26 -2.25
C VAL A 70 -12.85 -3.52 -1.05
N LEU A 71 -11.54 -3.54 -1.29
CA LEU A 71 -10.51 -3.95 -0.33
C LEU A 71 -9.41 -2.87 -0.26
N PRO A 72 -9.57 -1.82 0.56
CA PRO A 72 -8.46 -0.94 0.90
C PRO A 72 -7.51 -1.67 1.85
N ASP A 73 -6.32 -2.00 1.36
CA ASP A 73 -5.45 -3.00 2.00
C ASP A 73 -3.96 -2.63 2.06
N ILE A 74 -3.58 -1.53 1.42
CA ILE A 74 -2.24 -0.92 1.50
C ILE A 74 -2.43 0.56 1.89
N PHE A 75 -1.75 0.99 2.94
CA PHE A 75 -1.79 2.36 3.44
C PHE A 75 -0.37 2.93 3.48
N SER A 76 -0.21 4.14 2.96
CA SER A 76 1.04 4.87 3.05
C SER A 76 0.77 6.35 3.29
N GLY A 77 1.61 7.01 4.07
CA GLY A 77 1.45 8.44 4.29
C GLY A 77 2.65 9.07 4.98
N ALA A 78 3.03 10.26 4.52
CA ALA A 78 4.09 11.07 5.12
C ALA A 78 3.48 12.28 5.85
N SER A 79 4.22 12.88 6.78
CA SER A 79 3.77 14.02 7.56
C SER A 79 2.43 13.74 8.27
N ALA A 80 1.55 14.73 8.32
CA ALA A 80 0.20 14.57 8.85
C ALA A 80 -0.67 13.54 8.07
N GLY A 81 -0.32 13.23 6.81
CA GLY A 81 -0.96 12.14 6.06
C GLY A 81 -0.63 10.76 6.63
N GLY A 82 0.54 10.59 7.25
CA GLY A 82 0.93 9.35 7.93
C GLY A 82 0.09 9.04 9.17
N ILE A 83 -0.36 10.07 9.91
CA ILE A 83 -1.30 9.91 11.03
C ILE A 83 -2.61 9.30 10.51
N ASN A 84 -3.21 9.88 9.46
CA ASN A 84 -4.45 9.38 8.89
C ASN A 84 -4.29 7.94 8.34
N ALA A 85 -3.13 7.62 7.75
CA ALA A 85 -2.83 6.25 7.30
C ALA A 85 -2.74 5.24 8.45
N VAL A 86 -2.09 5.59 9.56
CA VAL A 86 -1.96 4.73 10.76
C VAL A 86 -3.35 4.39 11.33
N PHE A 87 -4.18 5.41 11.56
CA PHE A 87 -5.51 5.24 12.13
C PHE A 87 -6.46 4.51 11.19
N LEU A 88 -6.43 4.83 9.89
CA LEU A 88 -7.24 4.11 8.88
C LEU A 88 -6.86 2.64 8.80
N ALA A 89 -5.56 2.31 8.79
CA ALA A 89 -5.09 0.93 8.78
C ALA A 89 -5.56 0.17 10.02
N GLN A 90 -5.45 0.77 11.20
CA GLN A 90 -5.94 0.17 12.45
C GLN A 90 -7.47 0.00 12.44
N ALA A 91 -8.24 0.97 11.95
CA ALA A 91 -9.70 0.88 11.85
C ALA A 91 -10.15 -0.24 10.90
N ILE A 92 -9.49 -0.38 9.75
CA ILE A 92 -9.78 -1.43 8.77
C ILE A 92 -9.42 -2.82 9.31
N PHE A 93 -8.25 -2.93 9.95
CA PHE A 93 -7.78 -4.17 10.55
C PHE A 93 -8.66 -4.65 11.70
N SER A 94 -9.10 -3.73 12.57
CA SER A 94 -9.85 -4.07 13.79
C SER A 94 -11.37 -4.07 13.61
N GLY A 95 -11.89 -3.34 12.62
CA GLY A 95 -13.32 -3.05 12.50
C GLY A 95 -13.82 -1.95 13.44
N ARG A 96 -12.92 -1.18 14.06
CA ARG A 96 -13.27 -0.10 14.98
C ARG A 96 -13.62 1.20 14.26
N SER A 97 -14.26 2.09 15.01
CA SER A 97 -14.65 3.42 14.55
C SER A 97 -13.46 4.35 14.34
N LEU A 98 -13.49 5.14 13.26
CA LEU A 98 -12.56 6.26 13.05
C LEU A 98 -13.00 7.55 13.75
N GLU A 99 -14.17 7.57 14.37
CA GLU A 99 -14.73 8.77 14.98
C GLU A 99 -13.90 9.36 16.12
N PRO A 100 -13.16 8.57 16.93
CA PRO A 100 -12.22 9.13 17.89
C PRO A 100 -11.15 10.02 17.24
N LEU A 101 -10.67 9.68 16.04
CA LEU A 101 -9.76 10.53 15.28
C LEU A 101 -10.46 11.79 14.76
N THR A 102 -11.72 11.69 14.33
CA THR A 102 -12.54 12.87 13.95
C THR A 102 -12.60 13.86 15.11
N ASN A 103 -12.92 13.38 16.31
CA ASN A 103 -13.02 14.23 17.50
C ASN A 103 -11.67 14.84 17.87
N LEU A 104 -10.57 14.05 17.78
CA LEU A 104 -9.21 14.58 17.97
C LEU A 104 -8.94 15.74 17.02
N TRP A 105 -9.24 15.59 15.72
CA TRP A 105 -9.00 16.66 14.75
C TRP A 105 -9.86 17.89 15.02
N LEU A 106 -11.15 17.74 15.31
CA LEU A 106 -12.04 18.88 15.50
C LEU A 106 -11.80 19.61 16.84
N ASP A 107 -11.62 18.85 17.93
CA ASP A 107 -11.57 19.39 19.30
C ASP A 107 -10.15 19.69 19.77
N ASN A 108 -9.16 18.86 19.40
CA ASN A 108 -7.83 18.87 20.01
C ASN A 108 -6.75 19.46 19.11
N ALA A 109 -6.94 19.51 17.79
CA ALA A 109 -6.00 20.13 16.85
C ALA A 109 -6.05 21.68 16.86
N ASP A 110 -6.22 22.28 18.04
CA ASP A 110 -6.11 23.72 18.24
C ASP A 110 -4.68 24.09 18.64
N ILE A 111 -4.16 25.15 18.03
CA ILE A 111 -2.82 25.68 18.30
C ILE A 111 -2.57 25.97 19.79
N ASP A 112 -3.61 26.37 20.54
CA ASP A 112 -3.51 26.69 21.97
C ASP A 112 -3.39 25.43 22.87
N ARG A 113 -3.81 24.26 22.37
CA ARG A 113 -3.65 22.95 23.03
C ARG A 113 -2.33 22.28 22.66
N LEU A 114 -1.85 22.50 21.44
CA LEU A 114 -0.59 21.95 20.94
C LEU A 114 0.64 22.75 21.39
N THR A 115 0.46 24.01 21.80
CA THR A 115 1.54 24.85 22.32
C THR A 115 1.97 24.41 23.71
N ALA A 116 3.29 24.24 23.91
CA ALA A 116 3.86 23.83 25.19
C ALA A 116 3.43 24.77 26.34
N GLU A 117 3.15 24.24 27.53
CA GLU A 117 2.74 25.06 28.69
C GLU A 117 3.82 26.10 29.07
N ASP A 118 5.09 25.78 28.83
CA ASP A 118 6.25 26.69 29.01
C ASP A 118 6.38 27.77 27.93
N ALA A 119 5.62 27.67 26.83
CA ALA A 119 5.52 28.69 25.78
C ALA A 119 4.41 29.72 26.07
N ARG A 120 3.57 29.48 27.10
CA ARG A 120 2.60 30.49 27.58
C ARG A 120 3.38 31.58 28.32
N PRO A 121 3.23 32.87 27.96
CA PRO A 121 4.00 33.92 28.60
C PRO A 121 3.60 34.03 30.08
N GLY A 122 4.44 33.52 30.98
CA GLY A 122 4.26 33.54 32.43
C GLY A 122 4.25 34.94 33.07
N TRP A 123 4.24 36.01 32.28
CA TRP A 123 4.22 37.38 32.77
C TRP A 123 3.44 38.29 31.84
N ARG A 124 2.35 38.90 32.36
CA ARG A 124 1.41 39.78 31.63
C ARG A 124 2.05 41.04 31.01
N PHE A 125 3.33 41.32 31.29
CA PHE A 125 4.09 42.46 30.78
C PHE A 125 5.37 42.11 30.00
N ALA A 126 5.73 40.82 29.86
CA ALA A 126 6.90 40.44 29.09
C ALA A 126 6.59 40.57 27.57
N LYS A 127 7.20 41.57 26.91
CA LYS A 127 7.11 41.90 25.47
C LYS A 127 6.01 42.89 25.03
N VAL A 128 5.75 43.94 25.81
CA VAL A 128 4.99 45.13 25.34
C VAL A 128 5.64 45.75 24.07
N TRP A 129 6.96 45.60 23.89
CA TRP A 129 7.68 46.08 22.70
C TRP A 129 7.36 45.33 21.39
N ALA A 130 6.72 44.15 21.41
CA ALA A 130 6.36 43.39 20.22
C ALA A 130 4.98 43.79 19.66
N GLN A 131 4.20 44.53 20.46
CA GLN A 131 2.86 45.01 20.13
C GLN A 131 2.85 46.01 18.96
N PRO A 132 3.80 46.97 18.83
CA PRO A 132 3.90 47.84 17.66
C PRO A 132 4.21 47.07 16.38
N LEU A 133 5.09 46.05 16.45
CA LEU A 133 5.51 45.25 15.30
C LEU A 133 4.37 44.33 14.82
N ALA A 134 3.71 43.63 15.73
CA ALA A 134 2.54 42.82 15.43
C ALA A 134 1.37 43.67 14.92
N THR A 135 1.15 44.86 15.49
CA THR A 135 0.11 45.80 15.03
C THR A 135 0.44 46.38 13.66
N PHE A 136 1.71 46.66 13.37
CA PHE A 136 2.19 47.11 12.05
C PHE A 136 2.04 46.01 10.99
N VAL A 137 2.43 44.77 11.32
CA VAL A 137 2.24 43.58 10.48
C VAL A 137 0.78 43.19 10.34
N LEU A 138 -0.14 43.60 11.23
CA LEU A 138 -1.59 43.36 11.12
C LEU A 138 -2.38 44.56 10.55
N ARG A 139 -1.78 45.75 10.40
CA ARG A 139 -2.42 46.98 9.88
C ARG A 139 -1.92 47.44 8.50
N ARG A 140 -0.97 46.75 7.88
CA ARG A 140 -0.56 47.03 6.48
C ARG A 140 -1.74 46.75 5.53
N PRO A 141 -2.02 47.65 4.55
CA PRO A 141 -2.93 47.33 3.45
C PRO A 141 -2.30 46.22 2.60
N GLY A 142 -3.05 45.16 2.28
CA GLY A 142 -2.56 43.95 1.61
C GLY A 142 -2.10 42.82 2.56
N ASN A 143 -2.54 42.81 3.82
CA ASN A 143 -2.32 41.66 4.71
C ASN A 143 -3.35 40.56 4.47
N LEU A 144 -2.87 39.31 4.34
CA LEU A 144 -3.67 38.09 4.19
C LEU A 144 -4.82 38.00 5.22
N VAL A 145 -4.59 38.42 6.48
CA VAL A 145 -5.60 38.39 7.56
C VAL A 145 -6.82 39.29 7.28
N SER A 146 -6.67 40.37 6.51
CA SER A 146 -7.75 41.30 6.16
C SER A 146 -8.46 40.96 4.85
N GLU A 147 -7.79 40.26 3.92
CA GLU A 147 -8.33 39.95 2.58
C GLU A 147 -8.85 38.50 2.44
N SER A 148 -8.29 37.50 3.14
CA SER A 148 -8.70 36.08 2.97
C SER A 148 -9.61 35.53 4.07
N VAL A 149 -9.70 36.20 5.23
CA VAL A 149 -10.38 35.65 6.41
C VAL A 149 -11.83 36.13 6.50
N ALA A 150 -12.76 35.18 6.69
CA ALA A 150 -14.19 35.45 6.91
C ALA A 150 -14.39 36.47 8.06
N PRO A 151 -15.32 37.44 7.95
CA PRO A 151 -15.47 38.52 8.93
C PRO A 151 -15.69 38.02 10.38
N GLU A 152 -16.32 36.86 10.52
CA GLU A 152 -16.77 36.27 11.79
C GLU A 152 -15.63 35.66 12.62
N THR A 153 -14.58 35.10 11.99
CA THR A 153 -13.44 34.43 12.68
C THR A 153 -12.18 35.30 12.79
N ARG A 154 -12.22 36.52 12.23
CA ARG A 154 -11.07 37.43 12.12
C ARG A 154 -10.46 37.83 13.47
N SER A 155 -11.27 37.95 14.52
CA SER A 155 -10.80 38.30 15.87
C SER A 155 -10.04 37.13 16.53
N GLU A 156 -10.58 35.91 16.46
CA GLU A 156 -9.98 34.68 17.00
C GLU A 156 -8.62 34.40 16.33
N VAL A 157 -8.61 34.37 14.99
CA VAL A 157 -7.41 34.10 14.20
C VAL A 157 -6.34 35.16 14.49
N ARG A 158 -6.72 36.45 14.57
CA ARG A 158 -5.78 37.54 14.90
C ARG A 158 -5.21 37.42 16.31
N GLU A 159 -5.99 36.98 17.29
CA GLU A 159 -5.52 36.77 18.65
C GLU A 159 -4.52 35.61 18.73
N LYS A 160 -4.84 34.47 18.10
CA LYS A 160 -3.98 33.28 18.07
C LYS A 160 -2.68 33.52 17.31
N VAL A 161 -2.74 34.16 16.15
CA VAL A 161 -1.54 34.61 15.40
C VAL A 161 -0.72 35.57 16.25
N SER A 162 -1.35 36.50 16.98
CA SER A 162 -0.64 37.40 17.88
C SER A 162 0.03 36.66 19.05
N LYS A 163 -0.59 35.61 19.62
CA LYS A 163 0.03 34.77 20.67
C LYS A 163 1.20 33.95 20.13
N LEU A 164 1.05 33.33 18.96
CA LEU A 164 2.10 32.57 18.28
C LEU A 164 3.33 33.44 17.97
N VAL A 165 3.12 34.64 17.41
CA VAL A 165 4.20 35.61 17.13
C VAL A 165 4.88 36.09 18.42
N ARG A 166 4.18 36.09 19.56
CA ARG A 166 4.72 36.44 20.89
C ARG A 166 5.51 35.29 21.55
N GLY A 167 5.44 34.06 21.04
CA GLY A 167 6.15 32.87 21.51
C GLY A 167 7.68 32.92 21.35
N ARG A 168 8.37 31.81 21.67
CA ARG A 168 9.83 31.67 21.48
C ARG A 168 10.14 31.38 20.01
N TRP A 169 10.89 32.28 19.37
CA TRP A 169 11.24 32.21 17.94
C TRP A 169 12.39 31.23 17.59
N PHE A 170 12.93 30.50 18.57
CA PHE A 170 14.09 29.61 18.38
C PHE A 170 13.87 28.16 18.87
N GLN A 171 12.65 27.81 19.27
CA GLN A 171 12.25 26.44 19.64
C GLN A 171 10.94 26.10 18.89
N PRO A 172 10.67 24.82 18.58
CA PRO A 172 9.41 24.43 17.96
C PRO A 172 8.22 24.95 18.77
N PRO A 173 7.21 25.57 18.13
CA PRO A 173 6.06 26.14 18.83
C PRO A 173 5.18 25.08 19.49
N PHE A 174 5.23 23.82 19.02
CA PHE A 174 4.37 22.73 19.50
C PHE A 174 5.13 21.69 20.33
N SER A 175 4.44 21.12 21.32
CA SER A 175 4.96 20.07 22.18
C SER A 175 4.85 18.70 21.51
N GLY A 176 5.98 18.02 21.37
CA GLY A 176 6.05 16.63 20.90
C GLY A 176 5.33 15.67 21.84
N GLU A 177 5.64 15.74 23.13
CA GLU A 177 5.02 14.89 24.17
C GLU A 177 3.49 15.04 24.21
N THR A 178 2.98 16.27 24.09
CA THR A 178 1.53 16.51 24.06
C THR A 178 0.89 15.87 22.83
N MET A 179 1.54 15.95 21.67
CA MET A 179 1.09 15.28 20.45
C MET A 179 1.08 13.76 20.63
N SER A 180 2.13 13.18 21.22
CA SER A 180 2.22 11.74 21.49
C SER A 180 1.13 11.25 22.43
N ARG A 181 0.88 11.97 23.54
CA ARG A 181 -0.23 11.66 24.45
C ARG A 181 -1.58 11.71 23.73
N MET A 182 -1.81 12.75 22.94
CA MET A 182 -3.05 12.92 22.17
C MET A 182 -3.26 11.79 21.15
N LEU A 183 -2.20 11.36 20.45
CA LEU A 183 -2.26 10.24 19.51
C LEU A 183 -2.55 8.92 20.22
N LEU A 184 -1.89 8.65 21.35
CA LEU A 184 -2.14 7.46 22.15
C LEU A 184 -3.57 7.44 22.69
N GLU A 185 -4.06 8.57 23.21
CA GLU A 185 -5.43 8.70 23.73
C GLU A 185 -6.48 8.47 22.65
N ALA A 186 -6.24 8.89 21.40
CA ALA A 186 -7.15 8.59 20.31
C ALA A 186 -7.12 7.10 19.92
N LEU A 187 -5.97 6.43 19.99
CA LEU A 187 -5.89 4.98 19.80
C LEU A 187 -6.61 4.22 20.94
N GLU A 188 -6.45 4.67 22.18
CA GLU A 188 -7.20 4.13 23.35
C GLU A 188 -8.71 4.36 23.20
N ALA A 189 -9.12 5.54 22.72
CA ALA A 189 -10.53 5.84 22.46
C ALA A 189 -11.11 5.00 21.30
N MET A 190 -10.30 4.67 20.28
CA MET A 190 -10.67 3.66 19.27
C MET A 190 -10.85 2.29 19.93
N ASP A 191 -9.97 1.91 20.86
CA ASP A 191 -10.02 0.62 21.55
C ASP A 191 -11.32 0.45 22.35
N GLY A 192 -11.75 1.51 23.04
CA GLY A 192 -12.99 1.57 23.81
C GLY A 192 -14.27 1.74 22.98
N SER A 193 -14.16 1.95 21.66
CA SER A 193 -15.31 2.04 20.76
C SER A 193 -15.79 0.65 20.34
N PRO A 194 -17.11 0.46 20.10
CA PRO A 194 -17.62 -0.80 19.55
C PRO A 194 -16.91 -1.16 18.24
N ALA A 195 -16.53 -2.43 18.11
CA ALA A 195 -15.90 -2.97 16.91
C ALA A 195 -16.95 -3.77 16.12
N ASP A 196 -17.28 -3.31 14.91
CA ASP A 196 -18.31 -3.92 14.06
C ASP A 196 -17.76 -5.10 13.23
N GLY A 197 -16.60 -5.66 13.60
CA GLY A 197 -15.91 -6.71 12.83
C GLY A 197 -14.92 -6.17 11.78
N PRO A 198 -13.79 -6.86 11.52
CA PRO A 198 -12.78 -6.40 10.56
C PRO A 198 -13.36 -6.11 9.18
N LEU A 199 -12.80 -5.11 8.49
CA LEU A 199 -13.36 -4.63 7.22
C LEU A 199 -12.84 -5.40 6.00
N LEU A 200 -11.85 -6.27 6.18
CA LEU A 200 -11.32 -7.14 5.15
C LEU A 200 -11.60 -8.62 5.49
N PRO A 201 -11.50 -9.53 4.50
CA PRO A 201 -11.68 -10.96 4.76
C PRO A 201 -10.63 -11.50 5.74
N PRO A 202 -10.96 -12.51 6.56
CA PRO A 202 -10.00 -13.15 7.44
C PRO A 202 -8.74 -13.63 6.71
N GLY A 203 -7.58 -13.39 7.30
CA GLY A 203 -6.29 -13.74 6.70
C GLY A 203 -5.80 -12.80 5.60
N HIS A 204 -6.61 -11.84 5.13
CA HIS A 204 -6.21 -10.87 4.10
C HIS A 204 -5.10 -9.95 4.62
N PRO A 205 -4.02 -9.71 3.85
CA PRO A 205 -2.91 -8.87 4.31
C PRO A 205 -3.27 -7.39 4.34
N VAL A 206 -2.86 -6.72 5.42
CA VAL A 206 -2.89 -5.26 5.58
C VAL A 206 -1.46 -4.77 5.74
N ASP A 207 -1.06 -3.83 4.90
CA ASP A 207 0.27 -3.20 4.97
C ASP A 207 0.12 -1.70 5.25
N LEU A 208 0.92 -1.21 6.20
CA LEU A 208 1.04 0.19 6.55
C LEU A 208 2.50 0.61 6.43
N TYR A 209 2.76 1.67 5.66
CA TYR A 209 4.08 2.22 5.45
C TYR A 209 4.12 3.70 5.84
N VAL A 210 4.97 4.04 6.80
CA VAL A 210 5.15 5.39 7.33
C VAL A 210 6.61 5.81 7.12
N PRO A 211 6.94 6.58 6.08
CA PRO A 211 8.28 7.09 5.88
C PRO A 211 8.68 8.05 7.01
N THR A 212 9.86 7.83 7.58
CA THR A 212 10.50 8.74 8.53
C THR A 212 11.98 8.91 8.19
N THR A 213 12.58 9.95 8.74
CA THR A 213 13.98 10.32 8.50
C THR A 213 14.71 10.39 9.83
N ASP A 214 15.87 9.76 9.95
CA ASP A 214 16.81 10.06 11.04
C ASP A 214 17.59 11.34 10.69
N PHE A 215 17.48 12.33 11.58
CA PHE A 215 18.15 13.62 11.43
C PHE A 215 19.68 13.48 11.39
N HIS A 216 20.25 12.55 12.17
CA HIS A 216 21.70 12.35 12.21
C HIS A 216 22.19 11.38 11.13
N GLY A 217 21.33 10.44 10.75
CA GLY A 217 21.66 9.39 9.80
C GLY A 217 22.63 8.36 10.38
N TYR A 218 22.88 7.34 9.58
CA TYR A 218 23.83 6.29 9.89
C TYR A 218 24.68 5.95 8.65
N LEU A 219 25.84 5.35 8.88
CA LEU A 219 26.73 4.94 7.80
C LEU A 219 26.20 3.66 7.16
N ALA A 220 25.66 3.77 5.94
CA ALA A 220 25.28 2.64 5.12
C ALA A 220 26.43 2.24 4.19
N ARG A 221 26.67 0.93 4.10
CA ARG A 221 27.62 0.36 3.11
C ARG A 221 26.93 0.29 1.76
N LEU A 222 27.40 1.05 0.79
CA LEU A 222 27.05 0.95 -0.62
C LEU A 222 28.11 0.15 -1.36
N ARG A 223 27.68 -0.77 -2.23
CA ARG A 223 28.56 -1.51 -3.13
C ARG A 223 28.54 -0.84 -4.50
N LEU A 224 29.72 -0.49 -5.01
CA LEU A 224 29.87 0.13 -6.34
C LEU A 224 30.80 -0.74 -7.20
N ASN A 225 30.90 -0.43 -8.50
CA ASN A 225 31.89 -1.05 -9.37
C ASN A 225 33.33 -0.68 -8.97
N SER A 226 33.56 0.59 -8.60
CA SER A 226 34.85 1.06 -8.08
C SER A 226 34.66 2.38 -7.31
N PRO A 227 35.11 2.49 -6.04
CA PRO A 227 35.64 1.39 -5.24
C PRO A 227 34.54 0.38 -4.87
N PRO A 228 34.85 -0.91 -4.65
CA PRO A 228 33.85 -1.95 -4.40
C PRO A 228 32.91 -1.69 -3.22
N VAL A 229 33.34 -0.88 -2.25
CA VAL A 229 32.56 -0.47 -1.08
C VAL A 229 32.80 1.00 -0.80
N VAL A 230 31.73 1.75 -0.58
CA VAL A 230 31.73 3.10 -0.03
C VAL A 230 30.82 3.14 1.19
N LEU A 231 31.18 3.94 2.18
CA LEU A 231 30.29 4.29 3.28
C LEU A 231 29.63 5.63 2.94
N GLU A 232 28.31 5.66 2.84
CA GLU A 232 27.54 6.89 2.67
C GLU A 232 26.57 7.08 3.83
N SER A 233 26.23 8.33 4.10
CA SER A 233 25.21 8.66 5.10
C SER A 233 23.84 8.31 4.56
N GLU A 234 23.18 7.34 5.19
CA GLU A 234 21.78 7.02 4.95
C GLU A 234 20.96 7.58 6.09
N HIS A 235 19.85 8.23 5.76
CA HIS A 235 19.00 8.90 6.73
C HIS A 235 17.57 8.37 6.68
N ARG A 236 17.19 7.60 5.66
CA ARG A 236 15.84 7.05 5.54
C ARG A 236 15.63 5.95 6.56
N MET A 237 14.54 6.05 7.31
CA MET A 237 14.18 5.08 8.34
C MET A 237 12.67 4.78 8.29
N PRO A 238 12.18 4.10 7.26
CA PRO A 238 10.76 3.83 7.14
C PRO A 238 10.27 2.87 8.23
N ILE A 239 9.09 3.16 8.76
CA ILE A 239 8.40 2.30 9.72
C ILE A 239 7.31 1.56 8.96
N SER A 240 7.33 0.23 9.02
CA SER A 240 6.36 -0.61 8.32
C SER A 240 5.69 -1.60 9.26
N PHE A 241 4.41 -1.84 9.00
CA PHE A 241 3.59 -2.83 9.69
C PHE A 241 2.89 -3.71 8.67
N THR A 242 2.94 -5.02 8.87
CA THR A 242 2.22 -6.00 8.08
C THR A 242 1.44 -6.89 9.03
N GLY A 243 0.13 -6.96 8.82
CA GLY A 243 -0.78 -7.81 9.59
C GLY A 243 -1.63 -8.69 8.69
N ARG A 244 -2.10 -9.83 9.22
CA ARG A 244 -3.18 -10.60 8.59
C ARG A 244 -4.47 -10.28 9.31
N THR A 245 -5.49 -9.90 8.55
CA THR A 245 -6.79 -9.49 9.10
C THR A 245 -7.34 -10.59 10.02
N PRO A 246 -7.74 -10.26 11.26
CA PRO A 246 -8.22 -11.25 12.22
C PRO A 246 -9.60 -11.77 11.82
N GLU A 247 -9.99 -12.93 12.36
CA GLU A 247 -11.38 -13.43 12.26
C GLU A 247 -12.32 -12.67 13.20
N LEU A 248 -11.81 -12.26 14.36
CA LEU A 248 -12.56 -11.56 15.41
C LEU A 248 -12.33 -10.05 15.37
N ALA A 249 -13.35 -9.31 15.77
CA ALA A 249 -13.31 -7.85 15.90
C ALA A 249 -12.32 -7.39 16.98
N GLY A 250 -11.81 -6.16 16.85
CA GLY A 250 -11.06 -5.46 17.89
C GLY A 250 -9.56 -5.78 17.98
N GLY A 251 -9.03 -6.63 17.10
CA GLY A 251 -7.59 -6.93 17.05
C GLY A 251 -6.71 -5.69 16.79
N TRP A 252 -5.45 -5.75 17.20
CA TRP A 252 -4.45 -4.70 16.97
C TRP A 252 -3.53 -5.05 15.81
N LEU A 253 -3.32 -4.11 14.88
CA LEU A 253 -2.35 -4.27 13.79
C LEU A 253 -0.92 -4.37 14.34
N ALA A 254 -0.62 -3.57 15.36
CA ALA A 254 0.61 -3.57 16.14
C ALA A 254 0.33 -3.05 17.55
N ASP A 255 1.32 -3.13 18.44
CA ASP A 255 1.22 -2.54 19.78
C ASP A 255 0.85 -1.04 19.67
N PRO A 256 -0.12 -0.53 20.46
CA PRO A 256 -0.54 0.87 20.40
C PRO A 256 0.62 1.86 20.55
N LEU A 257 1.66 1.51 21.31
CA LEU A 257 2.85 2.34 21.47
C LEU A 257 3.70 2.37 20.20
N GLU A 258 3.77 1.27 19.44
CA GLU A 258 4.43 1.21 18.13
C GLU A 258 3.68 2.06 17.09
N LEU A 259 2.35 2.00 17.09
CA LEU A 259 1.52 2.84 16.20
C LEU A 259 1.62 4.32 16.56
N THR A 260 1.64 4.64 17.86
CA THR A 260 1.86 6.01 18.37
C THR A 260 3.23 6.51 17.95
N PHE A 261 4.28 5.70 18.11
CA PHE A 261 5.64 6.01 17.67
C PHE A 261 5.68 6.36 16.19
N ALA A 262 5.05 5.56 15.33
CA ALA A 262 5.00 5.80 13.89
C ALA A 262 4.25 7.11 13.53
N ALA A 263 3.05 7.30 14.10
CA ALA A 263 2.24 8.50 13.88
C ALA A 263 2.92 9.78 14.39
N ARG A 264 3.63 9.69 15.52
CA ARG A 264 4.39 10.80 16.09
C ARG A 264 5.65 11.13 15.29
N ALA A 265 6.39 10.10 14.84
CA ALA A 265 7.62 10.27 14.09
C ALA A 265 7.36 10.99 12.76
N THR A 266 6.31 10.60 12.05
CA THR A 266 5.93 11.26 10.80
C THR A 266 5.38 12.68 11.02
N ALA A 267 4.76 12.94 12.19
CA ALA A 267 4.32 14.27 12.58
C ALA A 267 5.46 15.23 13.04
N SER A 268 6.69 14.74 13.21
CA SER A 268 7.88 15.52 13.61
C SER A 268 8.38 16.45 12.49
N PHE A 269 7.59 17.46 12.15
CA PHE A 269 7.94 18.39 11.10
C PHE A 269 8.93 19.47 11.59
N PRO A 270 10.11 19.62 10.94
CA PRO A 270 11.10 20.62 11.33
C PRO A 270 10.52 22.03 11.38
N GLY A 271 10.70 22.70 12.54
CA GLY A 271 10.20 24.05 12.79
C GLY A 271 8.79 24.13 13.39
N ALA A 272 8.01 23.05 13.37
CA ALA A 272 6.69 22.97 14.02
C ALA A 272 6.71 22.08 15.27
N PHE A 273 7.24 20.86 15.15
CA PHE A 273 7.38 19.89 16.24
C PHE A 273 8.85 19.48 16.43
N PRO A 274 9.27 19.16 17.66
CA PRO A 274 10.59 18.59 17.89
C PRO A 274 10.71 17.18 17.28
N PRO A 275 11.93 16.75 16.88
CA PRO A 275 12.19 15.36 16.51
C PRO A 275 11.73 14.39 17.60
N LEU A 276 11.20 13.23 17.20
CA LEU A 276 10.84 12.16 18.12
C LEU A 276 12.10 11.45 18.60
N GLN A 277 12.19 11.23 19.91
CA GLN A 277 13.15 10.33 20.56
C GLN A 277 12.42 9.09 21.07
N VAL A 278 13.12 7.95 21.16
CA VAL A 278 12.53 6.71 21.69
C VAL A 278 12.05 6.90 23.14
N GLY A 279 12.84 7.58 23.97
CA GLY A 279 12.49 7.86 25.36
C GLY A 279 11.22 8.70 25.57
N GLU A 280 10.74 9.42 24.54
CA GLU A 280 9.46 10.14 24.59
C GLU A 280 8.30 9.14 24.80
N ILE A 281 8.31 8.04 24.05
CA ILE A 281 7.27 7.00 24.13
C ILE A 281 7.42 6.16 25.40
N ASP A 282 8.64 5.90 25.86
CA ASP A 282 8.88 5.19 27.12
C ASP A 282 8.35 5.95 28.33
N THR A 283 8.55 7.28 28.33
CA THR A 283 8.03 8.16 29.38
C THR A 283 6.51 8.10 29.41
N ILE A 284 5.85 8.18 28.25
CA ILE A 284 4.39 8.10 28.15
C ILE A 284 3.86 6.73 28.57
N ALA A 285 4.55 5.65 28.19
CA ALA A 285 4.20 4.30 28.62
C ALA A 285 4.26 4.18 30.16
N ALA A 286 5.32 4.72 30.78
CA ALA A 286 5.44 4.75 32.24
C ALA A 286 4.35 5.62 32.91
N GLU A 287 4.07 6.81 32.38
CA GLU A 287 3.00 7.70 32.88
C GLU A 287 1.62 7.01 32.87
N LYS A 288 1.31 6.26 31.80
CA LYS A 288 0.04 5.57 31.62
C LYS A 288 0.01 4.16 32.23
N ASN A 289 1.09 3.72 32.88
CA ASN A 289 1.28 2.35 33.39
C ASN A 289 1.08 1.26 32.32
N LEU A 290 1.50 1.54 31.08
CA LEU A 290 1.49 0.60 29.96
C LEU A 290 2.85 -0.10 29.86
N SER A 291 2.83 -1.39 29.51
CA SER A 291 4.05 -2.19 29.32
C SER A 291 4.32 -2.41 27.83
N TRP A 292 5.42 -1.87 27.32
CA TRP A 292 5.84 -2.05 25.92
C TRP A 292 6.60 -3.36 25.70
N HIS A 293 5.89 -4.49 25.74
CA HIS A 293 6.47 -5.84 25.67
C HIS A 293 7.29 -6.09 24.38
N GLY A 294 6.97 -5.41 23.28
CA GLY A 294 7.61 -5.56 21.98
C GLY A 294 8.76 -4.59 21.68
N ARG A 295 9.11 -3.68 22.59
CA ARG A 295 10.01 -2.52 22.34
C ARG A 295 11.29 -2.89 21.60
N ASP A 296 12.12 -3.76 22.17
CA ASP A 296 13.44 -4.08 21.58
C ASP A 296 13.33 -4.79 20.22
N ARG A 297 12.28 -5.60 20.05
CA ARG A 297 11.99 -6.25 18.77
C ARG A 297 11.56 -5.22 17.72
N PHE A 298 10.75 -4.23 18.13
CA PHE A 298 10.31 -3.13 17.28
C PHE A 298 11.49 -2.26 16.83
N LEU A 299 12.31 -1.79 17.78
CA LEU A 299 13.47 -0.96 17.48
C LEU A 299 14.47 -1.71 16.59
N ARG A 300 14.73 -2.98 16.88
CA ARG A 300 15.61 -3.81 16.02
C ARG A 300 15.03 -4.02 14.62
N ARG A 301 13.72 -4.00 14.43
CA ARG A 301 13.09 -4.07 13.11
C ARG A 301 13.24 -2.75 12.35
N VAL A 302 13.03 -1.61 13.01
CA VAL A 302 12.97 -0.28 12.38
C VAL A 302 14.36 0.34 12.20
N MET A 303 15.21 0.23 13.21
CA MET A 303 16.53 0.88 13.29
C MET A 303 17.64 -0.12 13.70
N PRO A 304 17.82 -1.22 12.96
CA PRO A 304 18.74 -2.28 13.34
C PRO A 304 20.19 -1.82 13.48
N VAL A 305 20.67 -0.88 12.63
CA VAL A 305 22.06 -0.36 12.73
C VAL A 305 22.29 0.32 14.08
N HIS A 306 21.35 1.17 14.50
CA HIS A 306 21.45 1.87 15.79
C HIS A 306 21.32 0.93 16.98
N CYS A 307 20.54 -0.15 16.86
CA CYS A 307 20.47 -1.18 17.89
C CYS A 307 21.79 -1.94 18.03
N ASP A 308 22.47 -2.22 16.91
CA ASP A 308 23.76 -2.91 16.90
C ASP A 308 24.86 -2.01 17.49
N ASP A 309 24.83 -0.71 17.21
CA ASP A 309 25.78 0.29 17.70
C ASP A 309 25.46 0.81 19.12
N GLY A 310 24.36 0.36 19.73
CA GLY A 310 23.88 0.85 21.03
C GLY A 310 23.45 2.32 21.04
N SER A 311 23.18 2.92 19.88
CA SER A 311 22.81 4.33 19.70
C SER A 311 21.31 4.55 19.51
N ALA A 312 20.48 3.51 19.59
CA ALA A 312 19.03 3.56 19.35
C ALA A 312 18.31 4.64 20.19
N GLU A 313 18.72 4.83 21.44
CA GLU A 313 18.12 5.84 22.34
C GLU A 313 18.38 7.29 21.91
N GLY A 314 19.42 7.54 21.10
CA GLY A 314 19.79 8.88 20.60
C GLY A 314 19.26 9.19 19.21
N VAL A 315 18.47 8.30 18.61
CA VAL A 315 17.92 8.47 17.26
C VAL A 315 16.87 9.57 17.25
N SER A 316 17.03 10.52 16.34
CA SER A 316 16.18 11.71 16.24
C SER A 316 15.32 11.64 14.98
N LEU A 317 14.08 11.16 15.11
CA LEU A 317 13.20 10.94 13.96
C LEU A 317 12.40 12.20 13.61
N ILE A 318 12.48 12.59 12.34
CA ILE A 318 11.72 13.67 11.72
C ILE A 318 10.83 13.13 10.60
N ASP A 319 9.94 13.99 10.13
CA ASP A 319 9.07 13.73 8.99
C ASP A 319 9.85 13.20 7.77
N GLY A 320 9.39 12.07 7.21
CA GLY A 320 9.92 11.47 6.00
C GLY A 320 9.83 12.37 4.76
N SER A 321 9.00 13.42 4.79
CA SER A 321 8.88 14.39 3.68
C SER A 321 10.11 15.29 3.48
N VAL A 322 11.05 15.31 4.45
CA VAL A 322 12.30 16.09 4.41
C VAL A 322 13.30 15.51 3.39
N LEU A 323 13.42 14.19 3.32
CA LEU A 323 14.23 13.50 2.32
C LEU A 323 13.32 12.97 1.23
N VAL A 324 13.39 13.61 0.05
CA VAL A 324 12.84 13.18 -1.24
C VAL A 324 11.78 12.08 -1.12
N ASN A 325 10.55 12.55 -0.98
CA ASN A 325 9.28 11.84 -0.80
C ASN A 325 9.17 10.47 -1.53
N ARG A 326 9.16 9.36 -0.78
CA ARG A 326 8.85 8.01 -1.32
C ARG A 326 7.74 7.25 -0.58
N PRO A 327 6.55 7.84 -0.31
CA PRO A 327 5.44 7.08 0.23
C PRO A 327 4.94 6.01 -0.77
N PHE A 328 5.21 6.19 -2.07
CA PHE A 328 4.86 5.22 -3.12
C PHE A 328 5.74 3.97 -3.13
N GLU A 329 7.03 4.05 -2.74
CA GLU A 329 7.96 2.90 -2.84
C GLU A 329 7.50 1.74 -1.97
N GLY A 330 7.19 2.01 -0.69
CA GLY A 330 6.67 0.99 0.23
C GLY A 330 5.32 0.41 -0.22
N ALA A 331 4.47 1.26 -0.82
CA ALA A 331 3.18 0.82 -1.33
C ALA A 331 3.33 -0.08 -2.59
N ILE A 332 4.26 0.25 -3.49
CA ILE A 332 4.60 -0.55 -4.68
C ILE A 332 5.19 -1.91 -4.26
N ASP A 333 6.07 -1.93 -3.27
CA ASP A 333 6.65 -3.19 -2.78
C ASP A 333 5.59 -4.11 -2.15
N ALA A 334 4.63 -3.54 -1.41
CA ALA A 334 3.51 -4.29 -0.84
C ALA A 334 2.59 -4.92 -1.91
N LEU A 335 2.50 -4.34 -3.11
CA LEU A 335 1.75 -4.94 -4.21
C LEU A 335 2.37 -6.26 -4.69
N ARG A 336 3.70 -6.37 -4.75
CA ARG A 336 4.41 -7.50 -5.40
C ARG A 336 4.16 -8.86 -4.73
N GLY A 337 3.53 -8.90 -3.55
CA GLY A 337 3.34 -10.09 -2.73
C GLY A 337 1.92 -10.67 -2.67
N ARG A 338 0.93 -10.15 -3.40
CA ARG A 338 -0.50 -10.38 -3.10
C ARG A 338 -1.24 -11.23 -4.15
N PRO A 339 -1.27 -12.57 -4.03
CA PRO A 339 -2.08 -13.39 -4.93
C PRO A 339 -3.56 -12.98 -4.89
N ALA A 340 -4.20 -12.99 -6.06
CA ALA A 340 -5.59 -12.62 -6.27
C ALA A 340 -6.44 -13.86 -6.47
N VAL A 341 -7.39 -14.15 -5.57
CA VAL A 341 -8.32 -15.29 -5.68
C VAL A 341 -9.36 -15.02 -6.76
N ARG A 342 -9.87 -13.79 -6.84
CA ARG A 342 -10.85 -13.33 -7.84
C ARG A 342 -10.19 -12.48 -8.91
N GLU A 343 -10.98 -12.10 -9.91
CA GLU A 343 -10.58 -11.02 -10.80
C GLU A 343 -10.29 -9.79 -9.94
N VAL A 344 -9.08 -9.27 -10.01
CA VAL A 344 -8.68 -8.10 -9.24
C VAL A 344 -8.49 -6.91 -10.18
N GLU A 345 -8.99 -5.76 -9.75
CA GLU A 345 -8.59 -4.47 -10.29
C GLU A 345 -7.82 -3.73 -9.19
N ARG A 346 -6.54 -3.44 -9.45
CA ARG A 346 -5.67 -2.72 -8.52
C ARG A 346 -5.70 -1.23 -8.83
N ARG A 347 -5.93 -0.43 -7.79
CA ARG A 347 -5.91 1.03 -7.86
C ARG A 347 -4.98 1.61 -6.82
N PHE A 348 -4.09 2.49 -7.24
CA PHE A 348 -3.39 3.40 -6.34
C PHE A 348 -4.12 4.71 -6.29
N ALA A 349 -4.81 4.97 -5.18
CA ALA A 349 -5.42 6.26 -4.92
C ALA A 349 -4.45 7.11 -4.09
N TYR A 350 -4.11 8.31 -4.55
CA TYR A 350 -3.36 9.27 -3.73
C TYR A 350 -4.19 10.52 -3.47
N VAL A 351 -4.18 10.97 -2.21
CA VAL A 351 -4.84 12.21 -1.79
C VAL A 351 -3.86 13.35 -2.03
N ASP A 352 -4.26 14.38 -2.76
CA ASP A 352 -3.47 15.59 -3.02
C ASP A 352 -4.34 16.83 -2.79
N PRO A 353 -4.34 17.42 -1.59
CA PRO A 353 -5.28 18.49 -1.26
C PRO A 353 -5.03 19.83 -1.94
N ARG A 354 -3.86 20.04 -2.57
CA ARG A 354 -3.50 21.34 -3.20
C ARG A 354 -2.54 21.17 -4.38
N PRO A 355 -3.00 20.62 -5.51
CA PRO A 355 -2.17 20.47 -6.70
C PRO A 355 -1.78 21.81 -7.35
N GLU A 356 -2.53 22.90 -7.13
CA GLU A 356 -2.23 24.20 -7.75
C GLU A 356 -0.94 24.86 -7.24
N ARG A 357 -0.42 24.47 -6.07
CA ARG A 357 0.91 24.91 -5.62
C ARG A 357 2.01 24.52 -6.61
N TYR A 358 1.72 23.56 -7.48
CA TYR A 358 2.59 22.99 -8.51
C TYR A 358 2.38 23.60 -9.91
N MET A 359 1.36 24.46 -10.10
CA MET A 359 1.18 25.23 -11.33
C MET A 359 1.84 26.61 -11.17
N ARG A 360 2.92 26.84 -11.93
CA ARG A 360 3.73 28.06 -11.87
C ARG A 360 2.90 29.32 -12.09
N ASP A 361 2.53 29.98 -11.01
CA ASP A 361 2.01 31.34 -11.04
C ASP A 361 3.17 32.30 -11.35
N ARG A 362 3.33 32.68 -12.63
CA ARG A 362 4.40 33.59 -13.11
C ARG A 362 4.41 34.94 -12.38
N GLU A 363 3.29 35.33 -11.77
CA GLU A 363 3.16 36.58 -11.01
C GLU A 363 3.73 36.47 -9.58
N LYS A 364 3.68 35.29 -8.93
CA LYS A 364 4.25 35.10 -7.56
C LYS A 364 5.78 35.04 -7.53
N MET A 365 6.44 34.73 -8.65
CA MET A 365 7.91 34.69 -8.76
C MET A 365 8.59 36.06 -8.54
N ARG A 366 7.83 37.17 -8.56
CA ARG A 366 8.36 38.53 -8.36
C ARG A 366 8.13 39.09 -6.95
N ALA A 367 7.43 38.36 -6.08
CA ALA A 367 7.24 38.77 -4.69
C ALA A 367 8.48 38.43 -3.85
N PRO A 368 8.91 39.29 -2.90
CA PRO A 368 10.00 38.97 -1.99
C PRO A 368 9.62 37.76 -1.12
N VAL A 369 10.51 36.76 -1.09
CA VAL A 369 10.35 35.52 -0.30
C VAL A 369 10.18 35.88 1.17
N GLY A 370 9.09 35.43 1.79
CA GLY A 370 8.84 35.67 3.21
C GLY A 370 9.83 34.91 4.11
N PHE A 371 10.05 35.37 5.35
CA PHE A 371 10.97 34.74 6.31
C PHE A 371 10.66 33.24 6.57
N PHE A 372 9.38 32.87 6.67
CA PHE A 372 8.97 31.47 6.82
C PHE A 372 9.20 30.64 5.55
N GLU A 373 8.98 31.24 4.38
CA GLU A 373 9.22 30.60 3.08
C GLU A 373 10.72 30.35 2.84
N ASN A 374 11.59 31.20 3.41
CA ASN A 374 13.03 31.01 3.40
C ASN A 374 13.48 29.88 4.36
N ILE A 375 12.93 29.79 5.57
CA ILE A 375 13.24 28.68 6.49
C ILE A 375 12.71 27.35 5.96
N PHE A 376 11.43 27.30 5.55
CA PHE A 376 10.82 26.10 4.99
C PHE A 376 11.42 25.71 3.63
N GLY A 377 11.81 26.68 2.80
CA GLY A 377 12.50 26.44 1.53
C GLY A 377 13.96 26.00 1.70
N SER A 378 14.66 26.47 2.75
CA SER A 378 16.06 26.13 3.02
C SER A 378 16.26 24.72 3.58
N LEU A 379 15.25 24.14 4.24
CA LEU A 379 15.28 22.79 4.80
C LEU A 379 14.85 21.70 3.80
N SER A 380 14.33 22.07 2.62
CA SER A 380 13.97 21.16 1.53
C SER A 380 14.49 21.70 0.20
N THR A 381 15.79 21.55 -0.05
CA THR A 381 16.46 22.05 -1.26
C THR A 381 16.09 21.32 -2.57
N LEU A 382 15.05 20.48 -2.56
CA LEU A 382 14.48 19.86 -3.76
C LEU A 382 12.98 20.15 -3.85
N PRO A 383 12.47 20.62 -5.01
CA PRO A 383 11.05 20.80 -5.22
C PRO A 383 10.32 19.46 -5.11
N ARG A 384 9.32 19.39 -4.23
CA ARG A 384 8.46 18.20 -3.99
C ARG A 384 7.75 17.66 -5.24
N GLU A 385 7.76 18.40 -6.34
CA GLU A 385 7.12 18.10 -7.63
C GLU A 385 7.78 16.93 -8.39
N GLN A 386 9.11 16.86 -8.40
CA GLN A 386 9.86 15.87 -9.20
C GLN A 386 9.62 14.43 -8.71
N PRO A 387 9.65 14.13 -7.39
CA PRO A 387 9.53 12.75 -6.92
C PRO A 387 8.15 12.11 -7.13
N ILE A 388 7.04 12.86 -7.14
CA ILE A 388 5.72 12.28 -7.41
C ILE A 388 5.65 11.82 -8.86
N ARG A 389 6.04 12.71 -9.77
CA ARG A 389 6.02 12.43 -11.21
C ARG A 389 6.85 11.21 -11.52
N ASP A 390 8.07 11.12 -10.98
CA ASP A 390 8.95 9.98 -11.20
C ASP A 390 8.31 8.66 -10.72
N ASN A 391 7.68 8.66 -9.53
CA ASN A 391 6.98 7.48 -9.01
C ASN A 391 5.76 7.08 -9.87
N LEU A 392 4.96 8.06 -10.30
CA LEU A 392 3.78 7.83 -11.15
C LEU A 392 4.18 7.38 -12.56
N GLU A 393 5.29 7.90 -13.10
CA GLU A 393 5.87 7.44 -14.37
C GLU A 393 6.32 5.99 -14.26
N VAL A 394 7.01 5.60 -13.18
CA VAL A 394 7.40 4.20 -12.93
C VAL A 394 6.17 3.27 -12.85
N ILE A 395 5.13 3.64 -12.10
CA ILE A 395 3.89 2.85 -12.01
C ILE A 395 3.20 2.77 -13.39
N GLY A 396 3.15 3.89 -14.11
CA GLY A 396 2.57 3.97 -15.44
C GLY A 396 3.31 3.12 -16.47
N GLU A 397 4.64 3.13 -16.44
CA GLU A 397 5.48 2.29 -17.29
C GLU A 397 5.30 0.80 -17.00
N GLN A 398 5.32 0.41 -15.72
CA GLN A 398 5.07 -0.95 -15.28
C GLN A 398 3.68 -1.42 -15.71
N SER A 399 2.65 -0.57 -15.58
CA SER A 399 1.28 -0.89 -15.97
C SER A 399 1.11 -1.01 -17.49
N ARG A 400 1.73 -0.12 -18.28
CA ARG A 400 1.78 -0.24 -19.75
C ARG A 400 2.53 -1.49 -20.20
N HIS A 401 3.59 -1.88 -19.47
CA HIS A 401 4.32 -3.11 -19.74
C HIS A 401 3.45 -4.35 -19.45
N ALA A 402 2.79 -4.39 -18.28
CA ALA A 402 1.86 -5.45 -17.90
C ALA A 402 0.69 -5.62 -18.90
N ALA A 403 0.08 -4.51 -19.34
CA ALA A 403 -1.00 -4.55 -20.34
C ALA A 403 -0.53 -5.12 -21.69
N ARG A 404 0.65 -4.72 -22.17
CA ARG A 404 1.25 -5.28 -23.41
C ARG A 404 1.51 -6.78 -23.30
N LEU A 405 1.99 -7.24 -22.15
CA LEU A 405 2.21 -8.66 -21.89
C LEU A 405 0.89 -9.46 -21.89
N GLN A 406 -0.17 -8.91 -21.28
CA GLN A 406 -1.49 -9.55 -21.34
C GLN A 406 -1.99 -9.69 -22.78
N ALA A 407 -1.82 -8.66 -23.60
CA ALA A 407 -2.18 -8.70 -25.02
C ALA A 407 -1.37 -9.76 -25.78
N MET A 408 -0.05 -9.84 -25.57
CA MET A 408 0.78 -10.87 -26.19
C MET A 408 0.38 -12.29 -25.76
N ILE A 409 0.08 -12.52 -24.47
CA ILE A 409 -0.38 -13.84 -23.98
C ILE A 409 -1.72 -14.22 -24.63
N ALA A 410 -2.63 -13.25 -24.81
CA ALA A 410 -3.89 -13.47 -25.49
C ALA A 410 -3.68 -13.86 -26.96
N GLU A 411 -2.74 -13.22 -27.65
CA GLU A 411 -2.39 -13.51 -29.04
C GLU A 411 -1.66 -14.86 -29.22
N LEU A 412 -0.80 -15.25 -28.27
CA LEU A 412 -0.14 -16.56 -28.27
C LEU A 412 -1.11 -17.72 -28.00
N ARG A 413 -2.29 -17.44 -27.44
CA ARG A 413 -3.21 -18.47 -26.94
C ARG A 413 -3.62 -19.50 -28.00
N PRO A 414 -4.08 -19.13 -29.21
CA PRO A 414 -4.49 -20.10 -30.21
C PRO A 414 -3.32 -20.98 -30.68
N GLN A 415 -2.10 -20.44 -30.74
CA GLN A 415 -0.90 -21.17 -31.15
C GLN A 415 -0.51 -22.22 -30.10
N VAL A 416 -0.52 -21.84 -28.82
CA VAL A 416 -0.22 -22.75 -27.71
C VAL A 416 -1.26 -23.86 -27.61
N GLU A 417 -2.54 -23.52 -27.71
CA GLU A 417 -3.62 -24.51 -27.69
C GLU A 417 -3.49 -25.48 -28.88
N GLY A 418 -3.21 -24.97 -30.08
CA GLY A 418 -2.94 -25.80 -31.25
C GLY A 418 -1.70 -26.71 -31.11
N ALA A 419 -0.64 -26.25 -30.43
CA ALA A 419 0.53 -27.07 -30.12
C ALA A 419 0.18 -28.20 -29.15
N VAL A 420 -0.58 -27.90 -28.09
CA VAL A 420 -1.06 -28.89 -27.11
C VAL A 420 -1.98 -29.91 -27.80
N GLU A 421 -2.88 -29.49 -28.69
CA GLU A 421 -3.74 -30.39 -29.45
C GLU A 421 -2.94 -31.37 -30.33
N LYS A 422 -1.94 -30.88 -31.05
CA LYS A 422 -1.06 -31.73 -31.88
C LYS A 422 -0.26 -32.73 -31.02
N LEU A 423 0.13 -32.33 -29.82
CA LEU A 423 0.93 -33.17 -28.91
C LEU A 423 0.16 -34.34 -28.29
N PHE A 424 -1.13 -34.16 -28.04
CA PHE A 424 -1.95 -35.12 -27.29
C PHE A 424 -3.10 -35.74 -28.11
N ASP A 425 -3.12 -35.50 -29.44
CA ASP A 425 -4.07 -35.97 -30.45
C ASP A 425 -5.54 -35.57 -30.21
N ARG A 426 -6.29 -35.33 -31.30
CA ARG A 426 -7.71 -34.91 -31.28
C ARG A 426 -8.67 -35.95 -30.69
N THR A 427 -8.20 -37.15 -30.40
CA THR A 427 -9.03 -38.30 -30.05
C THR A 427 -8.67 -38.85 -28.67
N VAL A 428 -9.54 -38.50 -27.72
CA VAL A 428 -9.86 -39.26 -26.50
C VAL A 428 -8.71 -39.39 -25.49
N PHE A 429 -8.62 -38.50 -24.48
CA PHE A 429 -8.29 -38.86 -23.09
C PHE A 429 -8.17 -37.68 -22.08
N PHE A 430 -8.74 -36.51 -22.38
CA PHE A 430 -8.89 -35.42 -21.37
C PHE A 430 -9.94 -35.76 -20.27
N ASP A 431 -10.67 -36.87 -20.41
CA ASP A 431 -11.78 -37.21 -19.51
C ASP A 431 -11.34 -37.94 -18.22
N ARG A 432 -10.11 -38.47 -18.12
CA ARG A 432 -9.62 -39.16 -16.90
C ARG A 432 -8.14 -38.91 -16.63
N PRO A 433 -7.79 -37.76 -16.01
CA PRO A 433 -6.45 -37.54 -15.50
C PRO A 433 -6.22 -38.46 -14.30
N THR A 434 -5.13 -39.25 -14.35
CA THR A 434 -4.58 -39.91 -13.17
C THR A 434 -3.22 -39.27 -12.86
N PRO A 435 -2.70 -39.32 -11.62
CA PRO A 435 -1.44 -38.68 -11.27
C PRO A 435 -0.29 -39.09 -12.21
N LYS A 436 -0.19 -40.40 -12.48
CA LYS A 436 0.80 -40.97 -13.43
C LYS A 436 0.67 -40.40 -14.85
N ARG A 437 -0.56 -40.20 -15.34
CA ARG A 437 -0.81 -39.63 -16.67
C ARG A 437 -0.49 -38.14 -16.71
N LEU A 438 -0.91 -37.37 -15.70
CA LEU A 438 -0.59 -35.96 -15.59
C LEU A 438 0.92 -35.72 -15.57
N SER A 439 1.66 -36.53 -14.81
CA SER A 439 3.13 -36.49 -14.76
C SER A 439 3.76 -36.72 -16.15
N ASN A 440 3.29 -37.75 -16.86
CA ASN A 440 3.75 -38.06 -18.21
C ASN A 440 3.42 -36.96 -19.22
N TRP A 441 2.20 -36.43 -19.20
CA TRP A 441 1.78 -35.36 -20.10
C TRP A 441 2.53 -34.07 -19.82
N ARG A 442 2.72 -33.71 -18.56
CA ARG A 442 3.56 -32.56 -18.15
C ARG A 442 4.96 -32.67 -18.72
N ARG A 443 5.62 -33.82 -18.52
CA ARG A 443 6.98 -34.06 -19.05
C ARG A 443 7.01 -33.92 -20.58
N LYS A 444 6.04 -34.50 -21.29
CA LYS A 444 5.93 -34.40 -22.75
C LYS A 444 5.73 -32.95 -23.22
N ALA A 445 4.84 -32.20 -22.57
CA ALA A 445 4.59 -30.80 -22.89
C ALA A 445 5.82 -29.92 -22.65
N GLN A 446 6.54 -30.15 -21.55
CA GLN A 446 7.73 -29.38 -21.23
C GLN A 446 8.89 -29.66 -22.19
N GLN A 447 9.08 -30.93 -22.58
CA GLN A 447 10.04 -31.30 -23.62
C GLN A 447 9.70 -30.64 -24.96
N ALA A 448 8.43 -30.71 -25.37
CA ALA A 448 8.01 -30.15 -26.65
C ALA A 448 8.08 -28.62 -26.70
N ALA A 449 7.77 -27.93 -25.60
CA ALA A 449 7.97 -26.48 -25.49
C ALA A 449 9.45 -26.10 -25.65
N ALA A 450 10.34 -26.92 -25.09
CA ALA A 450 11.78 -26.71 -25.19
C ALA A 450 12.32 -26.94 -26.62
N GLU A 451 11.87 -27.99 -27.28
CA GLU A 451 12.25 -28.31 -28.67
C GLU A 451 11.70 -27.27 -29.66
N GLN A 452 10.42 -26.88 -29.52
CA GLN A 452 9.77 -25.92 -30.43
C GLN A 452 10.32 -24.50 -30.30
N ALA A 453 10.79 -24.12 -29.11
CA ALA A 453 11.47 -22.84 -28.91
C ALA A 453 12.84 -22.76 -29.62
N GLY A 454 13.43 -23.91 -29.97
CA GLY A 454 14.69 -23.99 -30.68
C GLY A 454 15.82 -23.27 -29.93
N TYR A 455 16.56 -22.42 -30.64
CA TYR A 455 17.72 -21.70 -30.08
C TYR A 455 17.35 -20.73 -28.93
N THR A 456 16.10 -20.25 -28.88
CA THR A 456 15.65 -19.31 -27.82
C THR A 456 15.54 -19.98 -26.45
N PHE A 457 15.43 -21.32 -26.42
CA PHE A 457 15.33 -22.07 -25.17
C PHE A 457 16.57 -21.92 -24.28
N ALA A 458 17.76 -21.78 -24.88
CA ALA A 458 19.00 -21.59 -24.11
C ALA A 458 18.95 -20.30 -23.27
N GLY A 459 18.46 -19.20 -23.85
CA GLY A 459 18.27 -17.94 -23.13
C GLY A 459 17.23 -18.05 -22.02
N TYR A 460 16.12 -18.76 -22.28
CA TYR A 460 15.11 -19.05 -21.26
C TYR A 460 15.68 -19.88 -20.09
N ALA A 461 16.43 -20.94 -20.38
CA ALA A 461 17.05 -21.78 -19.37
C ALA A 461 18.07 -21.00 -18.53
N GLU A 462 18.87 -20.14 -19.15
CA GLU A 462 19.83 -19.26 -18.46
C GLU A 462 19.11 -18.29 -17.51
N LEU A 463 18.05 -17.62 -17.97
CA LEU A 463 17.27 -16.71 -17.13
C LEU A 463 16.66 -17.40 -15.92
N LYS A 464 16.15 -18.63 -16.09
CA LYS A 464 15.67 -19.44 -14.97
C LYS A 464 16.78 -19.78 -13.99
N TYR A 465 17.92 -20.23 -14.52
CA TYR A 465 19.07 -20.59 -13.72
C TYR A 465 19.56 -19.41 -12.87
N VAL A 466 19.78 -18.26 -13.50
CA VAL A 466 20.18 -17.01 -12.85
C VAL A 466 19.17 -16.62 -11.78
N GLY A 467 17.88 -16.57 -12.11
CA GLY A 467 16.84 -16.17 -11.15
C GLY A 467 16.72 -17.10 -9.94
N ILE A 468 16.94 -18.40 -10.10
CA ILE A 468 16.94 -19.35 -8.98
C ILE A 468 18.15 -19.11 -8.07
N VAL A 469 19.34 -18.96 -8.65
CA VAL A 469 20.57 -18.71 -7.90
C VAL A 469 20.50 -17.38 -7.14
N GLU A 470 20.02 -16.32 -7.78
CA GLU A 470 19.84 -15.00 -7.15
C GLU A 470 18.83 -15.06 -5.99
N ARG A 471 17.71 -15.79 -6.14
CA ARG A 471 16.75 -15.98 -5.03
C ARG A 471 17.35 -16.76 -3.86
N ILE A 472 18.20 -17.75 -4.13
CA ILE A 472 18.92 -18.49 -3.07
C ILE A 472 19.93 -17.59 -2.36
N ALA A 473 20.71 -16.82 -3.13
CA ALA A 473 21.67 -15.87 -2.58
C ALA A 473 20.98 -14.81 -1.71
N GLU A 474 19.84 -14.28 -2.16
CA GLU A 474 19.05 -13.31 -1.40
C GLU A 474 18.41 -13.92 -0.15
N LEU A 475 17.98 -15.19 -0.20
CA LEU A 475 17.48 -15.91 0.96
C LEU A 475 18.58 -16.10 2.02
N ALA A 476 19.79 -16.47 1.60
CA ALA A 476 20.95 -16.55 2.49
C ALA A 476 21.34 -15.19 3.05
N ARG A 477 21.37 -14.13 2.23
CA ARG A 477 21.63 -12.76 2.70
C ARG A 477 20.66 -12.35 3.82
N LYS A 478 19.36 -12.55 3.61
CA LYS A 478 18.34 -12.21 4.61
C LYS A 478 18.42 -13.04 5.90
N ALA A 479 18.96 -14.26 5.83
CA ALA A 479 19.17 -15.13 6.99
C ALA A 479 20.48 -14.83 7.74
N ALA A 480 21.50 -14.36 7.03
CA ALA A 480 22.83 -14.17 7.57
C ALA A 480 22.82 -13.09 8.67
N PRO A 481 23.63 -13.28 9.74
CA PRO A 481 23.96 -12.20 10.67
C PRO A 481 24.56 -10.99 9.92
N ARG A 482 24.22 -9.76 10.32
CA ARG A 482 24.68 -8.54 9.64
C ARG A 482 26.20 -8.38 9.57
N ASP A 483 26.92 -8.87 10.58
CA ASP A 483 28.39 -8.92 10.63
C ASP A 483 28.99 -9.86 9.57
N ALA A 484 28.20 -10.79 9.05
CA ALA A 484 28.60 -11.83 8.11
C ALA A 484 27.69 -11.87 6.87
N GLU A 485 27.02 -10.76 6.55
CA GLU A 485 26.08 -10.69 5.44
C GLU A 485 26.81 -10.90 4.09
N PRO A 486 26.55 -12.00 3.36
CA PRO A 486 27.23 -12.26 2.11
C PRO A 486 26.72 -11.31 1.02
N ASP A 487 27.63 -10.81 0.19
CA ASP A 487 27.25 -10.09 -1.02
C ASP A 487 26.50 -11.05 -1.97
N PRO A 488 25.23 -10.78 -2.34
CA PRO A 488 24.45 -11.67 -3.19
C PRO A 488 25.09 -11.95 -4.54
N GLN A 489 25.83 -11.00 -5.12
CA GLN A 489 26.50 -11.19 -6.41
C GLN A 489 27.69 -12.14 -6.25
N VAL A 490 28.50 -11.94 -5.21
CA VAL A 490 29.62 -12.85 -4.88
C VAL A 490 29.08 -14.24 -4.55
N LEU A 491 28.04 -14.32 -3.73
CA LEU A 491 27.41 -15.58 -3.37
C LEU A 491 26.80 -16.27 -4.60
N ALA A 492 26.16 -15.54 -5.51
CA ALA A 492 25.68 -16.11 -6.76
C ALA A 492 26.82 -16.70 -7.61
N VAL A 493 27.98 -16.04 -7.68
CA VAL A 493 29.16 -16.58 -8.38
C VAL A 493 29.65 -17.87 -7.72
N VAL A 494 29.74 -17.89 -6.40
CA VAL A 494 30.19 -19.06 -5.62
C VAL A 494 29.21 -20.23 -5.76
N LEU A 495 27.90 -19.97 -5.68
CA LEU A 495 26.85 -20.97 -5.92
C LEU A 495 26.93 -21.55 -7.34
N ARG A 496 27.16 -20.71 -8.35
CA ARG A 496 27.34 -21.18 -9.75
C ARG A 496 28.61 -22.01 -9.92
N ALA A 497 29.67 -21.75 -9.17
CA ALA A 497 30.89 -22.58 -9.19
C ALA A 497 30.61 -23.95 -8.56
N CYS A 498 30.00 -23.96 -7.38
CA CYS A 498 29.60 -25.20 -6.68
C CYS A 498 28.66 -26.07 -7.52
N LEU A 499 27.67 -25.47 -8.20
CA LEU A 499 26.76 -26.21 -9.08
C LEU A 499 27.47 -26.81 -10.31
N ARG A 500 28.48 -26.11 -10.87
CA ARG A 500 29.32 -26.64 -11.95
C ARG A 500 30.15 -27.84 -11.49
N GLU A 501 30.78 -27.75 -10.32
CA GLU A 501 31.50 -28.87 -9.70
C GLU A 501 30.60 -30.09 -9.43
N ARG A 502 29.31 -29.84 -9.17
CA ARG A 502 28.27 -30.87 -9.02
C ARG A 502 27.70 -31.38 -10.36
N GLY A 503 28.31 -31.04 -11.50
CA GLY A 503 27.97 -31.59 -12.82
C GLY A 503 26.99 -30.77 -13.65
N LEU A 504 26.67 -29.53 -13.26
CA LEU A 504 25.87 -28.60 -14.05
C LEU A 504 26.75 -27.74 -14.98
N GLU A 505 27.41 -28.38 -15.96
CA GLU A 505 28.32 -27.66 -16.89
C GLU A 505 27.56 -26.91 -18.00
N THR A 506 26.48 -27.51 -18.51
CA THR A 506 25.68 -26.95 -19.61
C THR A 506 24.20 -26.96 -19.27
N LEU A 507 23.49 -25.90 -19.64
CA LEU A 507 22.03 -25.83 -19.46
C LEU A 507 21.25 -26.43 -20.63
N GLY A 508 21.80 -26.36 -21.84
CA GLY A 508 21.20 -26.90 -23.07
C GLY A 508 21.65 -28.33 -23.36
N GLY A 509 20.74 -29.15 -23.88
CA GLY A 509 21.01 -30.50 -24.37
C GLY A 509 21.48 -30.52 -25.84
N ALA A 510 22.28 -31.53 -26.21
CA ALA A 510 22.84 -31.67 -27.56
C ALA A 510 21.78 -31.85 -28.67
N THR A 511 20.58 -32.33 -28.34
CA THR A 511 19.46 -32.55 -29.26
C THR A 511 18.37 -31.47 -29.15
N GLY A 512 18.66 -30.36 -28.48
CA GLY A 512 17.68 -29.34 -28.11
C GLY A 512 17.06 -29.58 -26.72
N GLY A 513 16.54 -28.52 -26.10
CA GLY A 513 15.98 -28.54 -24.76
C GLY A 513 17.03 -28.50 -23.63
N ALA A 514 16.65 -28.91 -22.42
CA ALA A 514 17.50 -28.83 -21.23
C ALA A 514 18.41 -30.06 -21.07
N SER A 515 19.64 -29.87 -20.58
CA SER A 515 20.53 -30.99 -20.25
C SER A 515 19.99 -31.82 -19.07
N PRO A 516 20.41 -33.09 -18.91
CA PRO A 516 20.00 -33.91 -17.75
C PRO A 516 20.31 -33.24 -16.40
N GLY A 517 21.47 -32.60 -16.28
CA GLY A 517 21.86 -31.85 -15.08
C GLY A 517 20.95 -30.64 -14.84
N ALA A 518 20.60 -29.89 -15.89
CA ALA A 518 19.68 -28.77 -15.78
C ALA A 518 18.26 -29.20 -15.40
N ILE A 519 17.78 -30.32 -15.95
CA ILE A 519 16.48 -30.90 -15.57
C ILE A 519 16.47 -31.22 -14.07
N GLU A 520 17.52 -31.88 -13.57
CA GLU A 520 17.64 -32.23 -12.15
C GLU A 520 17.72 -30.97 -11.27
N PHE A 521 18.50 -29.96 -11.67
CA PHE A 521 18.57 -28.67 -10.99
C PHE A 521 17.20 -27.99 -10.90
N PHE A 522 16.47 -27.82 -12.02
CA PHE A 522 15.15 -27.19 -12.01
C PHE A 522 14.12 -27.99 -11.21
N ARG A 523 14.21 -29.33 -11.23
CA ARG A 523 13.33 -30.16 -10.40
C ARG A 523 13.57 -29.93 -8.91
N THR A 524 14.81 -29.68 -8.51
CA THR A 524 15.18 -29.52 -7.10
C THR A 524 14.98 -28.09 -6.58
N TYR A 525 15.22 -27.06 -7.39
CA TYR A 525 15.27 -25.66 -6.90
C TYR A 525 14.22 -24.71 -7.48
N ASP A 526 13.56 -25.03 -8.59
CA ASP A 526 12.69 -24.07 -9.31
C ASP A 526 11.27 -23.96 -8.73
N LEU A 527 11.16 -23.46 -7.50
CA LEU A 527 9.89 -23.21 -6.85
C LEU A 527 9.02 -22.19 -7.62
N ALA A 528 9.66 -21.20 -8.25
CA ALA A 528 8.97 -20.12 -8.96
C ALA A 528 8.11 -20.64 -10.12
N PHE A 529 8.64 -21.58 -10.93
CA PHE A 529 7.91 -22.15 -12.05
C PHE A 529 6.61 -22.83 -11.62
N ARG A 530 6.63 -23.55 -10.49
CA ARG A 530 5.44 -24.22 -9.93
C ARG A 530 4.37 -23.20 -9.53
N ILE A 531 4.79 -22.14 -8.83
CA ILE A 531 3.91 -21.05 -8.42
C ILE A 531 3.31 -20.33 -9.64
N ARG A 532 4.13 -19.97 -10.64
CA ARG A 532 3.65 -19.30 -11.87
C ARG A 532 2.63 -20.14 -12.62
N ARG A 533 2.85 -21.45 -12.74
CA ARG A 533 1.92 -22.36 -13.41
C ARG A 533 0.56 -22.40 -12.72
N LEU A 534 0.55 -22.60 -11.41
CA LEU A 534 -0.69 -22.67 -10.64
C LEU A 534 -1.41 -21.31 -10.60
N ARG A 535 -0.66 -20.20 -10.53
CA ARG A 535 -1.22 -18.85 -10.67
C ARG A 535 -1.85 -18.63 -12.04
N LEU A 536 -1.28 -19.15 -13.13
CA LEU A 536 -1.94 -19.11 -14.44
C LEU A 536 -3.30 -19.80 -14.38
N LEU A 537 -3.37 -20.99 -13.76
CA LEU A 537 -4.63 -21.73 -13.65
C LEU A 537 -5.68 -20.97 -12.83
N ALA A 538 -5.32 -20.49 -11.64
CA ALA A 538 -6.21 -19.72 -10.77
C ALA A 538 -6.71 -18.43 -11.45
N ARG A 539 -5.85 -17.78 -12.24
CA ARG A 539 -6.25 -16.58 -12.99
C ARG A 539 -7.24 -16.89 -14.11
N ARG A 540 -7.04 -18.00 -14.83
CA ARG A 540 -7.97 -18.38 -15.92
C ARG A 540 -9.36 -18.70 -15.40
N THR A 541 -9.46 -19.34 -14.24
CA THR A 541 -10.76 -19.58 -13.59
C THR A 541 -11.49 -18.29 -13.24
N ALA A 542 -10.76 -17.24 -12.84
CA ALA A 542 -11.36 -15.98 -12.36
C ALA A 542 -11.64 -14.94 -13.46
N ARG A 543 -11.00 -15.04 -14.65
CA ARG A 543 -11.09 -13.97 -15.67
C ARG A 543 -11.53 -14.47 -17.03
N ASP A 544 -10.96 -15.58 -17.51
CA ASP A 544 -11.22 -16.08 -18.87
C ASP A 544 -12.48 -16.96 -18.91
N TRP A 545 -12.75 -17.73 -17.86
CA TRP A 545 -13.80 -18.76 -17.87
C TRP A 545 -15.05 -18.39 -17.07
N GLU A 546 -14.96 -17.43 -16.16
CA GLU A 546 -16.12 -16.91 -15.42
C GLU A 546 -17.09 -16.14 -16.33
N ALA A 547 -16.59 -15.58 -17.44
CA ALA A 547 -17.42 -14.93 -18.45
C ALA A 547 -18.14 -15.93 -19.38
N ASP A 548 -17.92 -17.23 -19.24
CA ASP A 548 -18.50 -18.24 -20.11
C ASP A 548 -19.78 -18.85 -19.50
N PRO A 549 -20.96 -18.64 -20.13
CA PRO A 549 -22.22 -19.14 -19.59
C PRO A 549 -22.34 -20.67 -19.59
N GLU A 550 -21.48 -21.40 -20.31
CA GLU A 550 -21.49 -22.87 -20.34
C GLU A 550 -20.78 -23.53 -19.14
N ILE A 551 -20.14 -22.75 -18.26
CA ILE A 551 -19.42 -23.27 -17.09
C ILE A 551 -20.12 -22.79 -15.81
N PRO A 552 -20.60 -23.70 -14.94
CA PRO A 552 -21.19 -23.32 -13.67
C PRO A 552 -20.19 -22.59 -12.76
N ASN A 553 -20.59 -21.45 -12.19
CA ASN A 553 -19.76 -20.66 -11.27
C ASN A 553 -19.29 -21.46 -10.05
N GLU A 554 -20.14 -22.33 -9.50
CA GLU A 554 -19.78 -23.22 -8.37
C GLU A 554 -18.61 -24.16 -8.71
N ALA A 555 -18.53 -24.63 -9.96
CA ALA A 555 -17.44 -25.47 -10.42
C ALA A 555 -16.12 -24.69 -10.58
N LEU A 556 -16.20 -23.41 -11.01
CA LEU A 556 -15.05 -22.51 -11.07
C LEU A 556 -14.53 -22.18 -9.66
N ASP A 557 -15.43 -21.93 -8.72
CA ASP A 557 -15.10 -21.68 -7.31
C ASP A 557 -14.38 -22.88 -6.69
N SER A 558 -14.95 -24.07 -6.83
CA SER A 558 -14.35 -25.32 -6.33
C SER A 558 -12.98 -25.61 -6.97
N ALA A 559 -12.86 -25.43 -8.28
CA ALA A 559 -11.60 -25.62 -8.99
C ALA A 559 -10.50 -24.67 -8.49
N ARG A 560 -10.90 -23.41 -8.24
CA ARG A 560 -10.02 -22.38 -7.73
C ARG A 560 -9.55 -22.67 -6.32
N GLU A 561 -10.45 -23.03 -5.40
CA GLU A 561 -10.10 -23.42 -4.02
C GLU A 561 -9.09 -24.57 -3.99
N ALA A 562 -9.28 -25.58 -4.85
CA ALA A 562 -8.34 -26.68 -4.99
C ALA A 562 -6.95 -26.20 -5.47
N ILE A 563 -6.89 -25.31 -6.46
CA ILE A 563 -5.62 -24.72 -6.92
C ILE A 563 -4.93 -23.91 -5.81
N TYR A 564 -5.69 -23.14 -5.03
CA TYR A 564 -5.14 -22.39 -3.89
C TYR A 564 -4.61 -23.29 -2.80
N THR A 565 -5.31 -24.36 -2.48
CA THR A 565 -4.83 -25.37 -1.51
C THR A 565 -3.46 -25.91 -1.94
N ILE A 566 -3.29 -26.22 -3.23
CA ILE A 566 -2.00 -26.66 -3.78
C ILE A 566 -0.95 -25.53 -3.72
N LEU A 567 -1.33 -24.29 -4.08
CA LEU A 567 -0.43 -23.13 -4.01
C LEU A 567 0.08 -22.86 -2.58
N SER A 568 -0.79 -22.97 -1.57
CA SER A 568 -0.45 -22.76 -0.17
C SER A 568 0.67 -23.69 0.28
N ALA A 569 0.63 -24.96 -0.13
CA ALA A 569 1.69 -25.92 0.18
C ALA A 569 3.06 -25.53 -0.40
N TYR A 570 3.09 -24.86 -1.57
CA TYR A 570 4.32 -24.28 -2.13
C TYR A 570 4.77 -23.01 -1.40
N PHE A 571 3.84 -22.14 -0.99
CA PHE A 571 4.16 -20.92 -0.24
C PHE A 571 4.69 -21.22 1.16
N GLU A 572 4.19 -22.26 1.82
CA GLU A 572 4.71 -22.75 3.11
C GLU A 572 6.15 -23.25 3.04
N ARG A 573 6.71 -23.42 1.84
CA ARG A 573 8.12 -23.79 1.60
C ARG A 573 8.95 -22.63 1.03
N ASP A 574 8.34 -21.46 0.83
CA ASP A 574 9.03 -20.25 0.37
C ASP A 574 9.43 -19.33 1.53
N GLY A 575 10.49 -18.55 1.34
CA GLY A 575 10.99 -17.61 2.36
C GLY A 575 11.84 -18.24 3.48
N LEU A 576 12.10 -17.44 4.52
CA LEU A 576 13.05 -17.76 5.60
C LEU A 576 12.48 -18.70 6.66
N ASN A 577 11.23 -18.48 7.08
CA ASN A 577 10.62 -19.21 8.19
C ASN A 577 10.69 -20.74 8.01
N PRO A 578 10.42 -21.31 6.82
CA PRO A 578 10.48 -22.76 6.61
C PRO A 578 11.90 -23.35 6.65
N MET A 579 12.95 -22.51 6.54
CA MET A 579 14.33 -22.99 6.56
C MET A 579 14.77 -23.40 7.97
N GLY A 580 14.14 -22.85 9.01
CA GLY A 580 14.44 -23.13 10.42
C GLY A 580 15.67 -22.40 10.97
N PRO A 581 15.96 -22.56 12.27
CA PRO A 581 16.98 -21.79 12.97
C PRO A 581 18.41 -22.11 12.50
N GLU A 582 18.70 -23.37 12.13
CA GLU A 582 20.03 -23.78 11.63
C GLU A 582 20.45 -23.06 10.34
N PHE A 583 19.49 -22.53 9.58
CA PHE A 583 19.78 -21.85 8.32
C PHE A 583 20.60 -20.57 8.51
N ARG A 584 20.54 -19.94 9.69
CA ARG A 584 21.32 -18.74 10.00
C ARG A 584 22.82 -19.01 10.00
N ASP A 585 23.24 -20.16 10.52
CA ASP A 585 24.66 -20.53 10.58
C ASP A 585 25.16 -21.00 9.20
N LEU A 586 24.32 -21.69 8.43
CA LEU A 586 24.62 -22.00 7.03
C LEU A 586 24.75 -20.74 6.18
N ALA A 587 23.88 -19.75 6.39
CA ALA A 587 23.93 -18.47 5.71
C ALA A 587 25.19 -17.66 6.06
N ARG A 588 25.62 -17.67 7.33
CA ARG A 588 26.89 -17.07 7.78
C ARG A 588 28.08 -17.66 7.00
N ASN A 589 28.06 -18.97 6.77
CA ASN A 589 29.13 -19.71 6.10
C ASN A 589 28.87 -19.94 4.60
N ALA A 590 27.91 -19.23 3.99
CA ALA A 590 27.45 -19.52 2.63
C ALA A 590 28.54 -19.38 1.56
N VAL A 591 29.54 -18.52 1.79
CA VAL A 591 30.67 -18.32 0.87
C VAL A 591 31.72 -19.43 1.01
N SER A 592 31.95 -19.94 2.22
CA SER A 592 32.94 -21.00 2.49
C SER A 592 32.37 -22.40 2.25
N ASP A 593 31.08 -22.62 2.50
CA ASP A 593 30.38 -23.87 2.25
C ASP A 593 29.04 -23.64 1.53
N PRO A 594 29.07 -23.25 0.24
CA PRO A 594 27.86 -23.10 -0.57
C PRO A 594 27.09 -24.42 -0.76
N GLY A 595 27.77 -25.56 -0.61
CA GLY A 595 27.20 -26.88 -0.81
C GLY A 595 26.18 -27.23 0.27
N ALA A 596 26.56 -27.06 1.54
CA ALA A 596 25.65 -27.30 2.67
C ALA A 596 24.41 -26.40 2.62
N LEU A 597 24.57 -25.14 2.18
CA LEU A 597 23.45 -24.21 1.98
C LEU A 597 22.47 -24.74 0.92
N LEU A 598 22.98 -25.17 -0.24
CA LEU A 598 22.18 -25.72 -1.33
C LEU A 598 21.42 -26.99 -0.90
N ASP A 599 22.12 -27.90 -0.22
CA ASP A 599 21.56 -29.18 0.23
C ASP A 599 20.46 -28.97 1.27
N HIS A 600 20.66 -28.03 2.21
CA HIS A 600 19.64 -27.67 3.20
C HIS A 600 18.38 -27.11 2.53
N ILE A 601 18.53 -26.19 1.58
CA ILE A 601 17.38 -25.61 0.86
C ILE A 601 16.65 -26.70 0.06
N ALA A 602 17.38 -27.58 -0.63
CA ALA A 602 16.81 -28.68 -1.38
C ALA A 602 16.00 -29.63 -0.47
N GLN A 603 16.55 -29.98 0.69
CA GLN A 603 15.92 -30.84 1.67
C GLN A 603 14.67 -30.19 2.29
N ARG A 604 14.76 -28.93 2.75
CA ARG A 604 13.64 -28.23 3.38
C ARG A 604 12.49 -27.95 2.42
N ARG A 605 12.79 -27.68 1.15
CA ARG A 605 11.76 -27.48 0.12
C ARG A 605 11.14 -28.78 -0.36
N GLY A 606 11.92 -29.85 -0.51
CA GLY A 606 11.41 -31.18 -0.90
C GLY A 606 10.56 -31.18 -2.17
N LEU A 607 10.93 -30.36 -3.18
CA LEU A 607 10.03 -30.02 -4.30
C LEU A 607 9.57 -31.24 -5.13
N LYS A 608 10.35 -32.33 -5.17
CA LYS A 608 9.96 -33.53 -5.91
C LYS A 608 8.78 -34.26 -5.26
N ASP A 609 8.79 -34.36 -3.93
CA ASP A 609 7.70 -34.99 -3.18
C ASP A 609 6.47 -34.08 -3.20
N LEU A 610 6.69 -32.78 -3.05
CA LEU A 610 5.62 -31.78 -3.15
C LEU A 610 4.97 -31.76 -4.54
N ASP A 611 5.74 -31.94 -5.62
CA ASP A 611 5.20 -32.09 -6.97
C ASP A 611 4.30 -33.32 -7.09
N THR A 612 4.60 -34.40 -6.38
CA THR A 612 3.79 -35.63 -6.39
C THR A 612 2.45 -35.38 -5.67
N GLN A 613 2.50 -34.77 -4.48
CA GLN A 613 1.30 -34.39 -3.72
C GLN A 613 0.43 -33.39 -4.51
N ALA A 614 1.05 -32.41 -5.17
CA ALA A 614 0.36 -31.45 -6.02
C ALA A 614 -0.29 -32.12 -7.24
N GLU A 615 0.36 -33.11 -7.85
CA GLU A 615 -0.20 -33.89 -8.96
C GLU A 615 -1.40 -34.74 -8.52
N GLU A 616 -1.35 -35.33 -7.32
CA GLU A 616 -2.48 -36.07 -6.73
C GLU A 616 -3.68 -35.16 -6.47
N ALA A 617 -3.46 -34.04 -5.78
CA ALA A 617 -4.49 -33.06 -5.49
C ALA A 617 -5.11 -32.47 -6.76
N LEU A 618 -4.27 -32.13 -7.76
CA LEU A 618 -4.76 -31.60 -9.04
C LEU A 618 -5.55 -32.66 -9.82
N SER A 619 -5.12 -33.93 -9.79
CA SER A 619 -5.83 -35.03 -10.44
C SER A 619 -7.22 -35.25 -9.84
N LEU A 620 -7.33 -35.15 -8.52
CA LEU A 620 -8.60 -35.22 -7.79
C LEU A 620 -9.52 -34.07 -8.24
N ALA A 621 -9.03 -32.83 -8.12
CA ALA A 621 -9.78 -31.64 -8.48
C ALA A 621 -10.27 -31.68 -9.94
N LEU A 622 -9.42 -32.07 -10.89
CA LEU A 622 -9.80 -32.19 -12.30
C LEU A 622 -10.91 -33.23 -12.52
N SER A 623 -10.94 -34.29 -11.72
CA SER A 623 -11.95 -35.36 -11.84
C SER A 623 -13.34 -34.90 -11.42
N ASP A 624 -13.41 -33.96 -10.48
CA ASP A 624 -14.66 -33.37 -9.98
C ASP A 624 -15.20 -32.25 -10.91
N MET A 625 -14.32 -31.63 -11.72
CA MET A 625 -14.73 -30.57 -12.65
C MET A 625 -15.62 -31.09 -13.80
N PRO A 626 -16.62 -30.32 -14.26
CA PRO A 626 -17.35 -30.60 -15.50
C PRO A 626 -16.41 -30.72 -16.71
N ARG A 627 -16.83 -31.48 -17.74
CA ARG A 627 -16.00 -31.79 -18.91
C ARG A 627 -15.45 -30.54 -19.62
N SER A 628 -16.28 -29.51 -19.77
CA SER A 628 -15.90 -28.23 -20.40
C SER A 628 -14.77 -27.55 -19.63
N LEU A 629 -14.92 -27.39 -18.31
CA LEU A 629 -13.92 -26.79 -17.43
C LEU A 629 -12.64 -27.63 -17.35
N ARG A 630 -12.76 -28.95 -17.18
CA ARG A 630 -11.63 -29.89 -17.13
C ARG A 630 -10.76 -29.78 -18.36
N ARG A 631 -11.37 -29.72 -19.55
CA ARG A 631 -10.66 -29.60 -20.82
C ARG A 631 -9.85 -28.29 -20.88
N ARG A 632 -10.47 -27.16 -20.52
CA ARG A 632 -9.81 -25.84 -20.49
C ARG A 632 -8.67 -25.79 -19.46
N MET A 633 -8.89 -26.37 -18.28
CA MET A 633 -7.87 -26.51 -17.23
C MET A 633 -6.66 -27.30 -17.73
N MET A 634 -6.89 -28.41 -18.43
CA MET A 634 -5.81 -29.22 -19.00
C MET A 634 -5.05 -28.48 -20.11
N TYR A 635 -5.71 -27.74 -21.00
CA TYR A 635 -5.02 -26.91 -22.00
C TYR A 635 -4.15 -25.84 -21.34
N ALA A 636 -4.66 -25.17 -20.30
CA ALA A 636 -3.89 -24.19 -19.56
C ALA A 636 -2.69 -24.81 -18.84
N TYR A 637 -2.88 -25.96 -18.19
CA TYR A 637 -1.86 -26.66 -17.42
C TYR A 637 -0.73 -27.20 -18.31
N LEU A 638 -1.09 -27.85 -19.43
CA LEU A 638 -0.15 -28.43 -20.38
C LEU A 638 0.44 -27.38 -21.33
N GLY A 639 -0.29 -26.28 -21.57
CA GLY A 639 0.19 -25.14 -22.36
C GLY A 639 1.15 -24.23 -21.59
N PHE A 640 1.18 -24.29 -20.26
CA PHE A 640 2.02 -23.41 -19.43
C PHE A 640 3.50 -23.36 -19.85
N PRO A 641 4.20 -24.47 -20.12
CA PRO A 641 5.61 -24.42 -20.53
C PRO A 641 5.83 -23.56 -21.78
N PHE A 642 4.90 -23.55 -22.74
CA PHE A 642 4.98 -22.71 -23.93
C PHE A 642 4.83 -21.22 -23.60
N TYR A 643 3.85 -20.88 -22.75
CA TYR A 643 3.70 -19.51 -22.27
C TYR A 643 4.92 -19.06 -21.48
N ASP A 644 5.45 -19.90 -20.60
CA ASP A 644 6.59 -19.55 -19.74
C ASP A 644 7.87 -19.31 -20.58
N VAL A 645 8.12 -20.15 -21.59
CA VAL A 645 9.26 -19.96 -22.51
C VAL A 645 9.14 -18.66 -23.31
N ALA A 646 7.92 -18.28 -23.74
CA ALA A 646 7.70 -17.06 -24.50
C ALA A 646 7.71 -15.79 -23.64
N THR A 647 7.23 -15.87 -22.39
CA THR A 647 6.98 -14.68 -21.56
C THR A 647 8.10 -14.38 -20.57
N LEU A 648 8.73 -15.40 -19.98
CA LEU A 648 9.79 -15.19 -18.97
C LEU A 648 10.97 -14.34 -19.49
N PRO A 649 11.43 -14.51 -20.74
CA PRO A 649 12.50 -13.66 -21.29
C PRO A 649 12.16 -12.17 -21.36
N ILE A 650 10.88 -11.84 -21.49
CA ILE A 650 10.40 -10.45 -21.55
C ILE A 650 10.26 -9.88 -20.13
N LEU A 651 9.86 -10.71 -19.16
CA LEU A 651 9.57 -10.33 -17.77
C LEU A 651 10.82 -10.20 -16.89
N GLY A 652 11.89 -10.90 -17.26
CA GLY A 652 13.06 -11.07 -16.39
C GLY A 652 12.74 -11.81 -15.09
N THR A 653 13.71 -11.82 -14.17
CA THR A 653 13.61 -12.53 -12.89
C THR A 653 12.76 -11.79 -11.84
N GLN A 654 12.43 -10.52 -12.08
CA GLN A 654 11.66 -9.67 -11.15
C GLN A 654 10.17 -9.52 -11.51
N GLY A 655 9.76 -9.71 -12.77
CA GLY A 655 8.35 -9.62 -13.22
C GLY A 655 7.47 -10.83 -12.86
N MET A 656 7.87 -11.62 -11.86
CA MET A 656 7.38 -12.98 -11.64
C MET A 656 6.06 -13.07 -10.88
N ASN A 657 5.59 -11.95 -10.30
CA ASN A 657 4.48 -12.02 -9.36
C ASN A 657 3.15 -11.53 -9.89
N GLU A 658 3.04 -10.45 -10.67
CA GLU A 658 1.71 -9.88 -10.99
C GLU A 658 1.67 -9.22 -12.36
N PHE A 659 0.67 -9.59 -13.17
CA PHE A 659 0.48 -9.13 -14.55
C PHE A 659 -0.64 -8.09 -14.67
N GLU A 660 -1.17 -7.60 -13.56
CA GLU A 660 -2.30 -6.69 -13.61
C GLU A 660 -1.80 -5.24 -13.68
N PRO A 661 -2.26 -4.47 -14.69
CA PRO A 661 -1.98 -3.05 -14.71
C PRO A 661 -2.59 -2.40 -13.47
N VAL A 662 -1.85 -1.53 -12.82
CA VAL A 662 -2.33 -0.76 -11.69
C VAL A 662 -2.84 0.57 -12.23
N LYS A 663 -4.11 0.89 -11.99
CA LYS A 663 -4.65 2.21 -12.30
C LYS A 663 -4.24 3.17 -11.19
N VAL A 664 -3.98 4.43 -11.54
CA VAL A 664 -3.67 5.48 -10.57
C VAL A 664 -4.81 6.48 -10.57
N ASP A 665 -5.33 6.77 -9.39
CA ASP A 665 -6.40 7.73 -9.15
C ASP A 665 -5.88 8.84 -8.23
N ARG A 666 -6.21 10.10 -8.57
CA ARG A 666 -6.01 11.24 -7.67
C ARG A 666 -7.32 11.57 -6.97
N ILE A 667 -7.20 11.96 -5.70
CA ILE A 667 -8.27 12.52 -4.89
C ILE A 667 -7.83 13.93 -4.50
N SER A 668 -8.36 14.93 -5.22
CA SER A 668 -8.13 16.35 -4.92
C SER A 668 -9.42 17.17 -5.09
N PRO A 669 -9.50 18.38 -4.50
CA PRO A 669 -10.59 19.31 -4.79
C PRO A 669 -10.80 19.62 -6.27
N GLU A 670 -9.73 19.63 -7.06
CA GLU A 670 -9.74 19.89 -8.51
C GLU A 670 -10.33 18.73 -9.31
N ASP A 671 -10.37 17.53 -8.74
CA ASP A 671 -10.96 16.34 -9.37
C ASP A 671 -12.43 16.11 -8.96
N ALA A 672 -12.92 16.80 -7.92
CA ALA A 672 -14.22 16.58 -7.30
C ALA A 672 -15.11 17.83 -7.40
N GLN A 673 -15.55 18.12 -8.62
CA GLN A 673 -16.21 19.38 -8.98
C GLN A 673 -17.75 19.31 -8.96
N ALA A 674 -18.36 18.24 -8.42
CA ALA A 674 -19.82 18.08 -8.46
C ALA A 674 -20.60 19.21 -7.76
N ILE A 675 -19.99 19.87 -6.77
CA ILE A 675 -20.59 20.99 -6.03
C ILE A 675 -19.97 22.33 -6.46
N ARG A 676 -18.63 22.44 -6.42
CA ARG A 676 -17.87 23.67 -6.76
C ARG A 676 -16.75 23.37 -7.75
N GLU A 677 -16.57 24.26 -8.73
CA GLU A 677 -15.56 24.10 -9.80
C GLU A 677 -14.20 24.74 -9.44
N GLY A 678 -14.12 25.63 -8.45
CA GLY A 678 -12.92 26.43 -8.15
C GLY A 678 -11.82 25.76 -7.30
N GLY A 679 -11.82 24.42 -7.24
CA GLY A 679 -10.73 23.64 -6.63
C GLY A 679 -10.48 23.95 -5.15
N ALA A 680 -9.22 23.81 -4.71
CA ALA A 680 -8.84 24.01 -3.32
C ALA A 680 -9.10 25.44 -2.82
N ALA A 681 -8.96 26.45 -3.70
CA ALA A 681 -9.12 27.86 -3.34
C ALA A 681 -10.55 28.22 -2.89
N GLU A 682 -11.57 27.61 -3.51
CA GLU A 682 -12.98 27.88 -3.21
C GLU A 682 -13.56 26.95 -2.13
N THR A 683 -12.85 25.88 -1.77
CA THR A 683 -13.35 24.83 -0.86
C THR A 683 -12.59 24.76 0.44
N LEU A 684 -11.27 24.87 0.42
CA LEU A 684 -10.42 24.64 1.59
C LEU A 684 -10.02 25.96 2.26
N ARG A 685 -10.20 26.03 3.58
CA ARG A 685 -9.74 27.15 4.41
C ARG A 685 -8.37 26.88 5.01
N GLY A 686 -7.97 25.61 5.11
CA GLY A 686 -6.65 25.20 5.55
C GLY A 686 -5.52 25.79 4.72
N ILE A 687 -5.70 26.02 3.42
CA ILE A 687 -4.66 26.58 2.53
C ILE A 687 -4.20 28.00 2.92
N GLU A 688 -4.97 28.71 3.76
CA GLU A 688 -4.59 29.98 4.35
C GLU A 688 -3.43 29.80 5.36
N PHE A 689 -2.72 30.88 5.74
CA PHE A 689 -1.63 30.83 6.72
C PHE A 689 -0.54 29.76 6.43
N TYR A 690 -0.05 29.70 5.19
CA TYR A 690 0.95 28.71 4.75
C TYR A 690 0.48 27.26 4.94
N ASP A 691 -0.76 27.00 4.54
CA ASP A 691 -1.47 25.73 4.70
C ASP A 691 -1.92 25.42 6.15
N PHE A 692 -1.58 26.21 7.18
CA PHE A 692 -1.94 25.96 8.59
C PHE A 692 -3.29 26.52 9.04
N GLY A 693 -4.09 27.11 8.14
CA GLY A 693 -5.33 27.83 8.49
C GLY A 693 -6.28 27.02 9.38
N ALA A 694 -6.41 25.72 9.14
CA ALA A 694 -7.29 24.82 9.89
C ALA A 694 -6.94 24.75 11.39
N PHE A 695 -5.66 24.88 11.78
CA PHE A 695 -5.27 24.80 13.20
C PHE A 695 -5.63 26.06 13.99
N PHE A 696 -5.95 27.17 13.31
CA PHE A 696 -6.26 28.44 13.96
C PHE A 696 -7.73 28.60 14.35
N SER A 697 -8.67 27.91 13.68
CA SER A 697 -10.09 28.00 14.02
C SER A 697 -10.81 26.67 13.85
N ARG A 698 -11.69 26.34 14.80
CA ARG A 698 -12.56 25.16 14.71
C ARG A 698 -13.43 25.20 13.46
N ALA A 699 -13.96 26.36 13.09
CA ALA A 699 -14.78 26.52 11.89
C ALA A 699 -14.02 26.15 10.61
N TYR A 700 -12.72 26.43 10.55
CA TYR A 700 -11.88 26.06 9.42
C TYR A 700 -11.64 24.54 9.38
N ARG A 701 -11.48 23.89 10.54
CA ARG A 701 -11.39 22.42 10.63
C ARG A 701 -12.68 21.74 10.20
N GLU A 702 -13.82 22.23 10.69
CA GLU A 702 -15.13 21.73 10.29
C GLU A 702 -15.35 21.86 8.77
N ASN A 703 -14.99 23.00 8.18
CA ASN A 703 -15.05 23.20 6.73
C ASN A 703 -14.19 22.19 5.98
N ASP A 704 -12.90 22.11 6.30
CA ASP A 704 -11.96 21.25 5.57
C ASP A 704 -12.30 19.76 5.74
N TYR A 705 -12.77 19.37 6.93
CA TYR A 705 -13.28 18.03 7.19
C TYR A 705 -14.48 17.68 6.31
N LEU A 706 -15.49 18.56 6.26
CA LEU A 706 -16.69 18.35 5.43
C LEU A 706 -16.35 18.27 3.94
N TRP A 707 -15.50 19.18 3.43
CA TRP A 707 -15.04 19.11 2.04
C TRP A 707 -14.19 17.88 1.76
N GLY A 708 -13.39 17.43 2.73
CA GLY A 708 -12.68 16.14 2.67
C GLY A 708 -13.63 14.98 2.47
N ARG A 709 -14.73 14.93 3.23
CA ARG A 709 -15.77 13.91 3.07
C ARG A 709 -16.49 14.00 1.73
N LEU A 710 -16.92 15.18 1.31
CA LEU A 710 -17.66 15.35 0.05
C LEU A 710 -16.79 14.97 -1.17
N HIS A 711 -15.55 15.47 -1.24
CA HIS A 711 -14.62 15.13 -2.32
C HIS A 711 -14.21 13.66 -2.27
N GLY A 712 -13.94 13.12 -1.07
CA GLY A 712 -13.67 11.70 -0.88
C GLY A 712 -14.82 10.83 -1.42
N CYS A 713 -16.06 11.20 -1.11
CA CYS A 713 -17.25 10.49 -1.57
C CYS A 713 -17.42 10.51 -3.09
N GLU A 714 -17.27 11.68 -3.74
CA GLU A 714 -17.33 11.77 -5.19
C GLU A 714 -16.32 10.83 -5.86
N ARG A 715 -15.07 10.91 -5.40
CA ARG A 715 -13.98 10.12 -5.98
C ARG A 715 -14.14 8.63 -5.70
N MET A 716 -14.64 8.24 -4.52
CA MET A 716 -14.95 6.84 -4.21
C MET A 716 -16.05 6.27 -5.11
N ILE A 717 -17.11 7.03 -5.35
CA ILE A 717 -18.19 6.65 -6.28
C ILE A 717 -17.63 6.48 -7.69
N ASP A 718 -16.86 7.44 -8.19
CA ASP A 718 -16.26 7.37 -9.53
C ASP A 718 -15.32 6.17 -9.70
N ILE A 719 -14.51 5.90 -8.67
CA ILE A 719 -13.61 4.76 -8.65
C ILE A 719 -14.40 3.45 -8.72
N VAL A 720 -15.46 3.30 -7.94
CA VAL A 720 -16.32 2.10 -7.94
C VAL A 720 -17.03 1.95 -9.30
N LEU A 721 -17.65 3.01 -9.82
CA LEU A 721 -18.37 2.97 -11.09
C LEU A 721 -17.47 2.61 -12.27
N SER A 722 -16.24 3.13 -12.29
CA SER A 722 -15.26 2.82 -13.35
C SER A 722 -14.65 1.42 -13.27
N THR A 723 -15.08 0.58 -12.31
CA THR A 723 -14.75 -0.86 -12.30
C THR A 723 -15.72 -1.71 -13.13
N SER A 724 -16.90 -1.17 -13.45
CA SER A 724 -17.84 -1.80 -14.39
C SER A 724 -17.37 -1.57 -15.83
N ASP A 725 -17.57 -2.57 -16.69
CA ASP A 725 -17.28 -2.45 -18.13
C ASP A 725 -18.38 -1.63 -18.85
N GLU A 726 -19.55 -1.47 -18.22
CA GLU A 726 -20.68 -0.71 -18.73
C GLU A 726 -20.74 0.67 -18.07
N ALA A 727 -20.87 1.71 -18.90
CA ALA A 727 -20.95 3.08 -18.42
C ALA A 727 -22.31 3.38 -17.77
N ILE A 728 -22.27 4.04 -16.61
CA ILE A 728 -23.49 4.54 -15.94
C ILE A 728 -23.90 5.88 -16.57
N PRO A 729 -25.20 6.09 -16.89
CA PRO A 729 -25.70 7.37 -17.39
C PRO A 729 -25.42 8.53 -16.43
N PHE A 730 -25.19 9.72 -17.01
CA PHE A 730 -24.87 10.93 -16.24
C PHE A 730 -25.90 11.25 -15.15
N GLU A 731 -27.20 11.17 -15.46
CA GLU A 731 -28.28 11.44 -14.50
C GLU A 731 -28.32 10.43 -13.34
N GLU A 732 -27.99 9.17 -13.61
CA GLU A 732 -27.94 8.15 -12.58
C GLU A 732 -26.74 8.36 -11.65
N ARG A 733 -25.56 8.69 -12.21
CA ARG A 733 -24.40 9.14 -11.41
C ARG A 733 -24.75 10.37 -10.56
N ARG A 734 -25.43 11.36 -11.14
CA ARG A 734 -25.85 12.59 -10.45
C ARG A 734 -26.77 12.28 -9.26
N ALA A 735 -27.75 11.37 -9.45
CA ALA A 735 -28.65 10.94 -8.40
C ALA A 735 -27.93 10.18 -7.26
N ILE A 736 -26.98 9.30 -7.60
CA ILE A 736 -26.14 8.57 -6.64
C ILE A 736 -25.33 9.57 -5.79
N LEU A 737 -24.66 10.53 -6.43
CA LEU A 737 -23.89 11.58 -5.74
C LEU A 737 -24.76 12.43 -4.83
N ARG A 738 -25.93 12.87 -5.31
CA ARG A 738 -26.89 13.65 -4.50
C ARG A 738 -27.28 12.90 -3.23
N SER A 739 -27.68 11.63 -3.36
CA SER A 739 -28.09 10.80 -2.23
C SER A 739 -26.95 10.63 -1.21
N ALA A 740 -25.75 10.32 -1.70
CA ALA A 740 -24.56 10.16 -0.87
C ALA A 740 -24.15 11.44 -0.12
N PHE A 741 -24.14 12.59 -0.80
CA PHE A 741 -23.80 13.86 -0.17
C PHE A 741 -24.83 14.29 0.88
N LEU A 742 -26.13 14.11 0.60
CA LEU A 742 -27.17 14.40 1.59
C LEU A 742 -27.07 13.48 2.82
N ALA A 743 -26.68 12.22 2.63
CA ALA A 743 -26.42 11.31 3.74
C ALA A 743 -25.22 11.76 4.61
N ILE A 744 -24.17 12.34 4.00
CA ILE A 744 -23.02 12.90 4.74
C ILE A 744 -23.50 14.06 5.62
N ILE A 745 -24.28 14.97 5.05
CA ILE A 745 -24.81 16.13 5.79
C ILE A 745 -25.70 15.68 6.95
N GLU A 746 -26.56 14.68 6.72
CA GLU A 746 -27.44 14.15 7.77
C GLU A 746 -26.64 13.46 8.88
N GLU A 747 -25.65 12.64 8.54
CA GLU A 747 -24.78 11.97 9.51
C GLU A 747 -24.03 12.97 10.40
N GLU A 748 -23.48 14.05 9.82
CA GLU A 748 -22.80 15.08 10.61
C GLU A 748 -23.74 15.95 11.44
N ARG A 749 -24.98 16.14 10.98
CA ARG A 749 -26.05 16.79 11.76
C ARG A 749 -26.45 15.95 12.97
N GLU A 750 -26.64 14.65 12.79
CA GLU A 750 -26.97 13.72 13.88
C GLU A 750 -25.84 13.63 14.91
N ALA A 751 -24.59 13.61 14.43
CA ALA A 751 -23.40 13.57 15.27
C ALA A 751 -23.12 14.89 16.00
N LYS A 752 -23.75 16.01 15.59
CA LYS A 752 -23.58 17.36 16.17
C LYS A 752 -22.12 17.82 16.25
N ARG A 753 -21.31 17.45 15.25
CA ARG A 753 -19.88 17.77 15.19
C ARG A 753 -19.58 19.09 14.50
N CYS A 754 -20.45 19.48 13.57
CA CYS A 754 -20.30 20.68 12.74
C CYS A 754 -21.44 21.68 13.00
N ALA A 755 -21.18 22.96 12.74
CA ALA A 755 -22.19 24.01 12.88
C ALA A 755 -23.39 23.81 11.94
N ASP A 756 -24.62 23.87 12.49
CA ASP A 756 -25.88 23.71 11.74
C ASP A 756 -26.00 24.67 10.55
N GLY A 757 -25.50 25.91 10.69
CA GLY A 757 -25.50 26.89 9.61
C GLY A 757 -24.69 26.44 8.39
N THR A 758 -23.50 25.88 8.61
CA THR A 758 -22.62 25.35 7.56
C THR A 758 -23.26 24.14 6.87
N LEU A 759 -23.83 23.22 7.65
CA LEU A 759 -24.51 22.03 7.14
C LEU A 759 -25.73 22.40 6.28
N LYS A 760 -26.53 23.39 6.72
CA LYS A 760 -27.67 23.88 5.95
C LYS A 760 -27.23 24.54 4.64
N ALA A 761 -26.20 25.39 4.67
CA ALA A 761 -25.69 26.05 3.47
C ALA A 761 -25.18 25.03 2.42
N LEU A 762 -24.42 24.01 2.86
CA LEU A 762 -23.96 22.94 1.97
C LEU A 762 -25.11 22.10 1.42
N ARG A 763 -26.12 21.80 2.25
CA ARG A 763 -27.33 21.09 1.79
C ARG A 763 -28.05 21.85 0.68
N ASP A 764 -28.25 23.15 0.85
CA ASP A 764 -28.90 24.01 -0.13
C ASP A 764 -28.07 24.07 -1.44
N GLU A 765 -26.75 24.08 -1.34
CA GLU A 765 -25.84 24.05 -2.50
C GLU A 765 -25.88 22.71 -3.24
N ILE A 766 -25.90 21.59 -2.50
CA ILE A 766 -26.05 20.23 -3.06
C ILE A 766 -27.37 20.10 -3.82
N GLU A 767 -28.48 20.57 -3.23
CA GLU A 767 -29.79 20.55 -3.87
C GLU A 767 -29.83 21.44 -5.11
N ALA A 768 -29.22 22.63 -5.07
CA ALA A 768 -29.17 23.53 -6.23
C ALA A 768 -28.36 22.95 -7.41
N ARG A 769 -27.29 22.20 -7.13
CA ARG A 769 -26.39 21.65 -8.17
C ARG A 769 -26.84 20.27 -8.66
N LEU A 770 -27.33 19.42 -7.77
CA LEU A 770 -27.61 18.00 -8.06
C LEU A 770 -29.10 17.63 -8.04
N GLY A 771 -29.97 18.52 -7.57
CA GLY A 771 -31.42 18.32 -7.48
C GLY A 771 -32.20 18.54 -8.78
#